data_AF-A0A819YHT7-F1
#
_entry.id   AF-A0A819YHT7-F1
#
_cell.length_a   1.000
_cell.length_b   1.000
_cell.length_c   1.000
_cell.angle_alpha   90.00
_cell.angle_beta   90.00
_cell.angle_gamma   90.00
#
_symmetry.space_group_name_H-M   'P 1'
#
loop_
_entity.id
_entity.type
_entity.pdbx_description
1 polymer ?
#
loop_
_entity_poly.entity_id
_entity_poly.type
_entity_poly.pdbx_seq_one_letter_code
_entity_poly.pdbx_strand_id
1 'polypeptide(L)'
;MIKSLSWHWFRLIFPICSICFLYICSFHLFLCATNSLIYSTVCLLHGNESFCSEIDRNKSLRASQTTIQKESSQWSLYGTLSFAIIACFISPIYGSLSDTKNRKLPIILTISNAIITGLVITIGSIFRGTKTSLLLYIFANVINGFGGGSLILLSSCFGYVTDLCTEKEQHIQAIAIIEASLNLGVIISYVLCTFIFQLHAKTWHILVVHVVLLVLALLIGIIFLKSQSIKESSSINLWTKFKRPFLDTRDLIIDLKNNNLFLSFFILLLSLFFYELFRMGSPSIYYLYLHRMSFNDTQYAAYFTCEQIGTCLALVFLALLRRRWKINDLYLCTIGLCLSLIGPILFAFASNNKAMIFGAIPSMMFGIYFPVCLRAVLARLVPERDKGKAFSSVALIQNLDLLLGTVACIQIYRASINIFVGLVFIFCVATRLIALILILVQIFRISHSPQLSVKASIDIIQNPLLDIPLKNDNELIHKMIHILLCLLHIFLVCNFSINGLPVIEKKSDIENSTLNAAQRAMLSEYQMDNLPAALRISQIIPKFEPPKKFNLTQIAKDLKDFGIHSLKDDKHIEGVPLERDGKINPDFHKEIFLGNHELFETDIQNDEQKRDKKLEEIFNEADVDHDQRLSKDELLNYVLKNVNQHIHEAKERNSQLFIHNANIDLFVSLGKVTWHEYFALYVKFHKMNSTSVKESDTFDFIQGPFDNNFQRELVKIRFRWTEADVGGDNELDIDEFLAFRHPEIAGHSYKHIVDDLILQMDRNNDQKLNETEFAFLPSSILEDGGNKEWVEMDKRWLEEQKREFHEMDENKDGVLTKDELLKAYDPMNRVHISNQIKKLYEKVDDSPSDNVLTLNEIQKHADVFTDMRILDTEKALHDEI
;
A
#
# COMPACT_ATOMS: atom_id res chain seq x y z
N MET A 1 -35.32 25.69 -18.74
CA MET A 1 -36.28 24.58 -18.91
C MET A 1 -37.31 24.65 -17.77
N ILE A 2 -37.98 25.80 -17.60
CA ILE A 2 -39.08 26.00 -16.64
C ILE A 2 -40.05 26.95 -17.35
N LYS A 3 -40.87 26.44 -18.27
CA LYS A 3 -42.08 27.16 -18.68
C LYS A 3 -43.06 27.05 -17.49
N SER A 4 -43.76 28.13 -17.22
CA SER A 4 -44.59 28.39 -16.03
C SER A 4 -45.21 27.13 -15.41
N LEU A 5 -44.54 26.61 -14.39
CA LEU A 5 -45.14 25.67 -13.44
C LEU A 5 -46.37 26.37 -12.86
N SER A 6 -47.56 25.76 -12.93
CA SER A 6 -48.68 26.30 -12.19
C SER A 6 -48.32 26.26 -10.70
N TRP A 7 -48.45 27.40 -10.00
CA TRP A 7 -48.13 27.50 -8.57
C TRP A 7 -48.86 26.45 -7.72
N HIS A 8 -50.02 26.00 -8.22
CA HIS A 8 -50.81 24.92 -7.65
C HIS A 8 -50.11 23.54 -7.72
N TRP A 9 -49.50 23.21 -8.86
CA TRP A 9 -48.76 21.95 -9.03
C TRP A 9 -47.52 21.90 -8.13
N PHE A 10 -46.78 23.02 -8.01
CA PHE A 10 -45.63 23.11 -7.11
C PHE A 10 -46.02 22.81 -5.65
N ARG A 11 -47.16 23.36 -5.18
CA ARG A 11 -47.68 23.12 -3.83
C ARG A 11 -47.98 21.64 -3.55
N LEU A 12 -48.31 20.84 -4.56
CA LEU A 12 -48.63 19.42 -4.39
C LEU A 12 -47.37 18.55 -4.26
N ILE A 13 -46.28 18.93 -4.94
CA ILE A 13 -45.01 18.18 -4.93
C ILE A 13 -44.10 18.59 -3.76
N PHE A 14 -44.18 19.86 -3.35
CA PHE A 14 -43.33 20.42 -2.28
C PHE A 14 -43.29 19.58 -0.98
N PRO A 15 -44.41 19.03 -0.45
CA PRO A 15 -44.37 18.18 0.73
C PRO A 15 -43.52 16.92 0.54
N ILE A 16 -43.58 16.30 -0.64
CA ILE A 16 -42.83 15.06 -0.93
C ILE A 16 -41.34 15.37 -1.07
N CYS A 17 -40.99 16.44 -1.78
CA CYS A 17 -39.61 16.90 -1.87
C CYS A 17 -39.04 17.24 -0.48
N SER A 18 -39.85 17.85 0.39
CA SER A 18 -39.46 18.15 1.77
C SER A 18 -39.22 16.87 2.58
N ILE A 19 -40.08 15.87 2.45
CA ILE A 19 -39.89 14.55 3.11
C ILE A 19 -38.63 13.87 2.59
N CYS A 20 -38.42 13.82 1.28
CA CYS A 20 -37.23 13.26 0.65
C CYS A 20 -35.95 13.95 1.15
N PHE A 21 -35.94 15.28 1.15
CA PHE A 21 -34.83 16.09 1.64
C PHE A 21 -34.53 15.81 3.12
N LEU A 22 -35.53 15.92 4.00
CA LEU A 22 -35.36 15.75 5.44
C LEU A 22 -34.91 14.33 5.79
N TYR A 23 -35.50 13.32 5.15
CA TYR A 23 -35.16 11.93 5.40
C TYR A 23 -33.73 11.60 4.94
N ILE A 24 -33.33 12.01 3.73
CA ILE A 24 -31.96 11.75 3.24
C ILE A 24 -30.92 12.53 4.04
N CYS A 25 -31.23 13.78 4.41
CA CYS A 25 -30.37 14.54 5.29
C CYS A 25 -30.17 13.81 6.62
N SER A 26 -31.27 13.38 7.23
CA SER A 26 -31.27 12.62 8.48
C SER A 26 -30.53 11.28 8.36
N PHE A 27 -30.69 10.55 7.26
CA PHE A 27 -30.03 9.26 7.02
C PHE A 27 -28.49 9.37 6.96
N HIS A 28 -27.95 10.42 6.36
CA HIS A 28 -26.50 10.62 6.28
C HIS A 28 -25.90 11.15 7.59
N LEU A 29 -26.64 11.97 8.35
CA LEU A 29 -26.28 12.30 9.73
C LEU A 29 -26.16 11.03 10.59
N PHE A 30 -27.13 10.13 10.46
CA PHE A 30 -27.13 8.83 11.13
C PHE A 30 -25.92 7.97 10.75
N LEU A 31 -25.57 7.91 9.47
CA LEU A 31 -24.40 7.15 9.02
C LEU A 31 -23.09 7.69 9.63
N CYS A 32 -22.90 9.01 9.63
CA CYS A 32 -21.73 9.64 10.25
C CYS A 32 -21.65 9.34 11.75
N ALA A 33 -22.79 9.52 12.45
CA ALA A 33 -22.86 9.30 13.89
C ALA A 33 -22.63 7.84 14.27
N THR A 34 -23.20 6.88 13.53
CA THR A 34 -23.03 5.45 13.83
C THR A 34 -21.61 4.97 13.56
N ASN A 35 -20.98 5.39 12.46
CA ASN A 35 -19.59 5.06 12.17
C ASN A 35 -18.64 5.54 13.29
N SER A 36 -18.80 6.80 13.73
CA SER A 36 -18.02 7.38 14.85
C SER A 36 -18.35 6.71 16.20
N LEU A 37 -19.62 6.39 16.47
CA LEU A 37 -20.02 5.71 17.70
C LEU A 37 -19.42 4.30 17.81
N ILE A 38 -19.44 3.52 16.72
CA ILE A 38 -18.89 2.15 16.69
C ILE A 38 -17.38 2.20 16.96
N TYR A 39 -16.64 3.01 16.21
CA TYR A 39 -15.18 3.11 16.35
C TYR A 39 -14.78 3.56 17.74
N SER A 40 -15.39 4.65 18.24
CA SER A 40 -15.08 5.18 19.56
C SER A 40 -15.47 4.23 20.70
N THR A 41 -16.57 3.48 20.56
CA THR A 41 -16.98 2.48 21.56
C THR A 41 -15.99 1.31 21.59
N VAL A 42 -15.60 0.77 20.44
CA VAL A 42 -14.62 -0.33 20.36
C VAL A 42 -13.25 0.10 20.88
N CYS A 43 -12.84 1.34 20.60
CA CYS A 43 -11.60 1.88 21.14
C CYS A 43 -11.64 1.96 22.68
N LEU A 44 -12.72 2.47 23.25
CA LEU A 44 -12.90 2.59 24.71
C LEU A 44 -13.03 1.24 25.42
N LEU A 45 -13.36 0.17 24.71
CA LEU A 45 -13.29 -1.20 25.26
C LEU A 45 -11.85 -1.69 25.45
N HIS A 46 -10.89 -1.11 24.71
CA HIS A 46 -9.47 -1.49 24.74
C HIS A 46 -8.58 -0.52 25.54
N GLY A 47 -9.08 0.67 25.89
CA GLY A 47 -8.32 1.68 26.63
C GLY A 47 -9.15 2.88 27.06
N ASN A 48 -8.48 3.89 27.63
CA ASN A 48 -9.13 5.10 28.15
C ASN A 48 -9.33 6.17 27.05
N GLU A 49 -10.06 7.25 27.36
CA GLU A 49 -10.28 8.36 26.42
C GLU A 49 -8.96 9.00 25.91
N SER A 50 -7.94 9.11 26.77
CA SER A 50 -6.61 9.60 26.36
C SER A 50 -5.96 8.69 25.31
N PHE A 51 -6.01 7.37 25.54
CA PHE A 51 -5.53 6.36 24.59
C PHE A 51 -6.24 6.49 23.24
N CYS A 52 -7.57 6.61 23.23
CA CYS A 52 -8.33 6.76 22.00
C CYS A 52 -8.08 8.07 21.25
N SER A 53 -7.66 9.12 21.95
CA SER A 53 -7.27 10.39 21.32
C SER A 53 -5.87 10.36 20.69
N GLU A 54 -5.02 9.44 21.15
CA GLU A 54 -3.62 9.33 20.72
C GLU A 54 -3.40 8.22 19.69
N ILE A 55 -4.27 7.20 19.68
CA ILE A 55 -4.11 6.00 18.85
C ILE A 55 -4.00 6.27 17.34
N ASP A 56 -4.67 7.31 16.84
CA ASP A 56 -4.64 7.66 15.41
C ASP A 56 -3.42 8.51 15.03
N ARG A 57 -2.71 9.09 16.02
CA ARG A 57 -1.53 9.96 15.83
C ARG A 57 -0.21 9.22 16.09
N ASN A 58 -0.21 8.34 17.07
CA ASN A 58 0.99 7.64 17.51
C ASN A 58 1.21 6.33 16.73
N LYS A 59 2.25 6.31 15.88
CA LYS A 59 2.58 5.14 15.04
C LYS A 59 2.97 3.89 15.85
N SER A 60 3.46 4.04 17.09
CA SER A 60 3.78 2.90 17.96
C SER A 60 2.55 2.07 18.31
N LEU A 61 1.37 2.70 18.35
CA LEU A 61 0.10 2.05 18.68
C LEU A 61 -0.61 1.39 17.47
N ARG A 62 0.07 1.26 16.32
CA ARG A 62 -0.50 0.69 15.09
C ARG A 62 -1.04 -0.73 15.24
N ALA A 63 -0.41 -1.55 16.09
CA ALA A 63 -0.90 -2.90 16.37
C ALA A 63 -2.29 -2.85 17.04
N SER A 64 -2.43 -2.05 18.09
CA SER A 64 -3.70 -1.83 18.79
C SER A 64 -4.75 -1.17 17.88
N GLN A 65 -4.35 -0.18 17.08
CA GLN A 65 -5.23 0.47 16.11
C GLN A 65 -5.79 -0.54 15.10
N THR A 66 -4.95 -1.47 14.63
CA THR A 66 -5.35 -2.51 13.68
C THR A 66 -6.36 -3.49 14.30
N THR A 67 -6.19 -3.85 15.57
CA THR A 67 -7.16 -4.67 16.32
C THR A 67 -8.51 -3.96 16.44
N ILE A 68 -8.51 -2.69 16.84
CA ILE A 68 -9.74 -1.87 16.96
C ILE A 68 -10.45 -1.71 15.61
N GLN A 69 -9.72 -1.49 14.52
CA GLN A 69 -10.30 -1.40 13.18
C GLN A 69 -10.92 -2.73 12.71
N LYS A 70 -10.24 -3.86 12.96
CA LYS A 70 -10.79 -5.19 12.65
C LYS A 70 -12.09 -5.44 13.39
N GLU A 71 -12.13 -5.17 14.69
CA GLU A 71 -13.35 -5.36 15.48
C GLU A 71 -14.46 -4.38 15.08
N SER A 72 -14.14 -3.10 14.87
CA SER A 72 -15.12 -2.09 14.40
C SER A 72 -15.77 -2.49 13.08
N SER A 73 -14.96 -3.00 12.13
CA SER A 73 -15.47 -3.50 10.85
C SER A 73 -16.38 -4.73 11.01
N GLN A 74 -16.14 -5.58 12.02
CA GLN A 74 -17.02 -6.71 12.35
C GLN A 74 -18.37 -6.25 12.86
N TRP A 75 -18.39 -5.29 13.79
CA TRP A 75 -19.64 -4.74 14.32
C TRP A 75 -20.46 -4.05 13.22
N SER A 76 -19.80 -3.31 12.33
CA SER A 76 -20.45 -2.72 11.14
C SER A 76 -21.07 -3.82 10.25
N LEU A 77 -20.33 -4.89 9.96
CA LEU A 77 -20.83 -6.04 9.20
C LEU A 77 -22.06 -6.69 9.86
N TYR A 78 -22.01 -6.93 11.17
CA TYR A 78 -23.13 -7.52 11.91
C TYR A 78 -24.37 -6.62 11.86
N GLY A 79 -24.20 -5.31 11.98
CA GLY A 79 -25.28 -4.33 11.81
C GLY A 79 -25.90 -4.40 10.41
N THR A 80 -25.07 -4.34 9.35
CA THR A 80 -25.54 -4.40 7.96
C THR A 80 -26.26 -5.71 7.64
N LEU A 81 -25.71 -6.86 8.05
CA LEU A 81 -26.35 -8.17 7.82
C LEU A 81 -27.69 -8.28 8.56
N SER A 82 -27.75 -7.81 9.81
CA SER A 82 -28.98 -7.83 10.60
C SER A 82 -30.09 -7.01 9.93
N PHE A 83 -29.75 -5.82 9.42
CA PHE A 83 -30.67 -5.01 8.62
C PHE A 83 -31.07 -5.71 7.32
N ALA A 84 -30.08 -6.16 6.52
CA ALA A 84 -30.31 -6.65 5.17
C ALA A 84 -31.16 -7.93 5.12
N ILE A 85 -30.92 -8.87 6.05
CA ILE A 85 -31.68 -10.11 6.15
C ILE A 85 -33.16 -9.81 6.36
N ILE A 86 -33.49 -8.92 7.31
CA ILE A 86 -34.88 -8.58 7.63
C ILE A 86 -35.51 -7.73 6.52
N ALA A 87 -34.79 -6.72 6.04
CA ALA A 87 -35.26 -5.84 4.98
C ALA A 87 -35.57 -6.61 3.69
N CYS A 88 -34.85 -7.69 3.38
CA CYS A 88 -35.10 -8.55 2.22
C CYS A 88 -36.53 -9.15 2.21
N PHE A 89 -37.05 -9.53 3.37
CA PHE A 89 -38.41 -10.07 3.49
C PHE A 89 -39.48 -8.98 3.58
N ILE A 90 -39.17 -7.87 4.27
CA ILE A 90 -40.13 -6.79 4.52
C ILE A 90 -40.32 -5.89 3.28
N SER A 91 -39.26 -5.66 2.51
CA SER A 91 -39.31 -4.71 1.38
C SER A 91 -40.34 -5.06 0.31
N PRO A 92 -40.48 -6.33 -0.12
CA PRO A 92 -41.53 -6.73 -1.06
C PRO A 92 -42.95 -6.51 -0.51
N ILE A 93 -43.16 -6.72 0.80
CA ILE A 93 -44.46 -6.53 1.44
C ILE A 93 -44.86 -5.06 1.37
N TYR A 94 -43.97 -4.17 1.78
CA TYR A 94 -44.18 -2.73 1.76
C TYR A 94 -44.31 -2.18 0.32
N GLY A 95 -43.52 -2.71 -0.62
CA GLY A 95 -43.67 -2.39 -2.05
C GLY A 95 -45.06 -2.77 -2.56
N SER A 96 -45.53 -3.97 -2.24
CA SER A 96 -46.87 -4.43 -2.63
C SER A 96 -48.01 -3.62 -1.99
N LEU A 97 -47.80 -3.11 -0.76
CA LEU A 97 -48.73 -2.21 -0.07
C LEU A 97 -48.77 -0.83 -0.74
N SER A 98 -47.60 -0.30 -1.11
CA SER A 98 -47.43 0.94 -1.87
C SER A 98 -48.22 0.90 -3.17
N ASP A 99 -48.17 -0.23 -3.88
CA ASP A 99 -48.85 -0.38 -5.16
C ASP A 99 -50.37 -0.60 -5.08
N THR A 100 -50.93 -0.99 -3.92
CA THR A 100 -52.33 -1.47 -3.87
C THR A 100 -53.28 -0.79 -2.91
N LYS A 101 -52.81 -0.24 -1.78
CA LYS A 101 -53.74 0.23 -0.74
C LYS A 101 -53.64 1.72 -0.45
N ASN A 102 -52.43 2.29 -0.45
CA ASN A 102 -52.19 3.72 -0.21
C ASN A 102 -50.69 4.01 -0.30
N ARG A 103 -50.25 4.93 -1.18
CA ARG A 103 -48.84 5.36 -1.25
C ARG A 103 -48.37 6.08 0.04
N LYS A 104 -49.30 6.70 0.79
CA LYS A 104 -49.01 7.41 2.06
C LYS A 104 -48.59 6.47 3.19
N LEU A 105 -49.17 5.27 3.25
CA LEU A 105 -48.99 4.36 4.40
C LEU A 105 -47.54 3.84 4.52
N PRO A 106 -46.90 3.29 3.47
CA PRO A 106 -45.51 2.88 3.53
C PRO A 106 -44.57 4.02 3.91
N ILE A 107 -44.81 5.24 3.41
CA ILE A 107 -44.01 6.43 3.74
C ILE A 107 -44.03 6.70 5.25
N ILE A 108 -45.22 6.75 5.85
CA ILE A 108 -45.39 6.99 7.28
C ILE A 108 -44.77 5.87 8.13
N LEU A 109 -44.98 4.61 7.74
CA LEU A 109 -44.45 3.45 8.47
C LEU A 109 -42.91 3.44 8.46
N THR A 110 -42.29 3.68 7.30
CA THR A 110 -40.83 3.73 7.20
C THR A 110 -40.23 4.88 8.02
N ILE A 111 -40.84 6.08 7.97
CA ILE A 111 -40.35 7.22 8.79
C ILE A 111 -40.54 6.94 10.28
N SER A 112 -41.69 6.40 10.69
CA SER A 112 -41.96 6.07 12.10
C SER A 112 -40.97 5.04 12.63
N ASN A 113 -40.65 4.03 11.83
CA ASN A 113 -39.65 3.03 12.17
C ASN A 113 -38.22 3.61 12.26
N ALA A 114 -37.88 4.54 11.36
CA ALA A 114 -36.60 5.26 11.41
C ALA A 114 -36.47 6.12 12.68
N ILE A 115 -37.57 6.73 13.16
CA ILE A 115 -37.58 7.46 14.45
C ILE A 115 -37.28 6.50 15.61
N ILE A 116 -37.94 5.35 15.66
CA ILE A 116 -37.69 4.35 16.71
C ILE A 116 -36.23 3.88 16.67
N THR A 117 -35.71 3.61 15.47
CA THR A 117 -34.30 3.24 15.26
C THR A 117 -33.35 4.33 15.80
N GLY A 118 -33.61 5.59 15.44
CA GLY A 118 -32.82 6.74 15.89
C GLY A 118 -32.85 6.91 17.41
N LEU A 119 -34.01 6.72 18.06
CA LEU A 119 -34.15 6.79 19.52
C LEU A 119 -33.34 5.68 20.21
N VAL A 120 -33.41 4.44 19.72
CA VAL A 120 -32.65 3.31 20.29
C VAL A 120 -31.15 3.55 20.20
N ILE A 121 -30.64 4.04 19.07
CA ILE A 121 -29.21 4.36 18.93
C ILE A 121 -28.80 5.58 19.74
N THR A 122 -29.69 6.57 19.91
CA THR A 122 -29.45 7.70 20.81
C THR A 122 -29.28 7.21 22.25
N ILE A 123 -30.12 6.29 22.71
CA ILE A 123 -29.98 5.65 24.02
C ILE A 123 -28.67 4.84 24.08
N GLY A 124 -28.34 4.08 23.02
CA GLY A 124 -27.08 3.34 22.90
C GLY A 124 -25.84 4.22 23.05
N SER A 125 -25.89 5.45 22.53
CA SER A 125 -24.78 6.41 22.63
C SER A 125 -24.48 6.89 24.05
N ILE A 126 -25.45 6.77 24.99
CA ILE A 126 -25.24 7.05 26.42
C ILE A 126 -24.30 6.01 27.03
N PHE A 127 -24.39 4.76 26.58
CA PHE A 127 -23.56 3.63 27.02
C PHE A 127 -22.26 3.49 26.21
N ARG A 128 -21.76 4.60 25.62
CA ARG A 128 -20.50 4.64 24.85
C ARG A 128 -19.35 4.03 25.67
N GLY A 129 -18.55 3.18 25.02
CA GLY A 129 -17.46 2.43 25.65
C GLY A 129 -17.88 1.13 26.33
N THR A 130 -19.14 0.70 26.21
CA THR A 130 -19.60 -0.60 26.71
C THR A 130 -20.10 -1.49 25.59
N LYS A 131 -20.06 -2.82 25.78
CA LYS A 131 -20.66 -3.78 24.84
C LYS A 131 -22.16 -3.56 24.65
N THR A 132 -22.86 -2.98 25.63
CA THR A 132 -24.28 -2.64 25.56
C THR A 132 -24.59 -1.67 24.41
N SER A 133 -23.73 -0.67 24.16
CA SER A 133 -23.88 0.26 23.04
C SER A 133 -23.89 -0.48 21.69
N LEU A 134 -22.96 -1.44 21.52
CA LEU A 134 -22.83 -2.24 20.29
C LEU A 134 -24.02 -3.20 20.08
N LEU A 135 -24.53 -3.80 21.17
CA LEU A 135 -25.74 -4.62 21.13
C LEU A 135 -26.98 -3.79 20.78
N LEU A 136 -27.12 -2.58 21.33
CA LEU A 136 -28.20 -1.66 20.98
C LEU A 136 -28.11 -1.19 19.52
N TYR A 137 -26.91 -1.02 18.98
CA TYR A 137 -26.71 -0.74 17.56
C TYR A 137 -27.22 -1.89 16.66
N ILE A 138 -26.90 -3.15 16.99
CA ILE A 138 -27.44 -4.30 16.24
C ILE A 138 -28.97 -4.34 16.35
N PHE A 139 -29.49 -4.19 17.57
CA PHE A 139 -30.93 -4.18 17.81
C PHE A 139 -31.66 -3.07 17.04
N ALA A 140 -31.06 -1.88 16.95
CA ALA A 140 -31.61 -0.80 16.15
C ALA A 140 -31.58 -1.11 14.64
N ASN A 141 -30.54 -1.76 14.11
CA ASN A 141 -30.52 -2.20 12.71
C ASN A 141 -31.57 -3.28 12.41
N VAL A 142 -31.84 -4.16 13.38
CA VAL A 142 -32.95 -5.13 13.32
C VAL A 142 -34.29 -4.39 13.18
N ILE A 143 -34.55 -3.40 14.05
CA ILE A 143 -35.73 -2.54 13.97
C ILE A 143 -35.78 -1.84 12.60
N ASN A 144 -34.66 -1.24 12.16
CA ASN A 144 -34.58 -0.56 10.87
C ASN A 144 -34.97 -1.49 9.70
N GLY A 145 -34.57 -2.76 9.77
CA GLY A 145 -34.94 -3.79 8.81
C GLY A 145 -36.46 -3.99 8.69
N PHE A 146 -37.20 -3.90 9.80
CA PHE A 146 -38.67 -3.97 9.81
C PHE A 146 -39.36 -2.76 9.18
N GLY A 147 -38.67 -1.62 9.05
CA GLY A 147 -39.14 -0.47 8.27
C GLY A 147 -38.83 -0.58 6.78
N GLY A 148 -38.06 -1.61 6.39
CA GLY A 148 -37.66 -1.91 5.02
C GLY A 148 -36.68 -0.91 4.38
N GLY A 149 -36.12 0.00 5.19
CA GLY A 149 -35.03 0.90 4.79
C GLY A 149 -35.42 2.06 3.86
N SER A 150 -34.40 2.82 3.45
CA SER A 150 -34.54 4.05 2.67
C SER A 150 -35.13 3.83 1.26
N LEU A 151 -34.90 2.67 0.66
CA LEU A 151 -35.31 2.38 -0.72
C LEU A 151 -36.83 2.36 -0.90
N ILE A 152 -37.56 1.87 0.09
CA ILE A 152 -39.03 1.81 0.05
C ILE A 152 -39.64 3.18 0.15
N LEU A 153 -39.09 4.04 1.01
CA LEU A 153 -39.51 5.42 1.13
C LEU A 153 -39.33 6.12 -0.22
N LEU A 154 -38.15 6.02 -0.81
CA LEU A 154 -37.85 6.64 -2.10
C LEU A 154 -38.77 6.11 -3.20
N SER A 155 -38.91 4.78 -3.30
CA SER A 155 -39.82 4.14 -4.27
C SER A 155 -41.27 4.60 -4.10
N SER A 156 -41.75 4.71 -2.86
CA SER A 156 -43.11 5.19 -2.57
C SER A 156 -43.28 6.68 -2.86
N CYS A 157 -42.25 7.51 -2.64
CA CYS A 157 -42.26 8.93 -3.02
C CYS A 157 -42.27 9.13 -4.53
N PHE A 158 -41.42 8.40 -5.28
CA PHE A 158 -41.43 8.43 -6.75
C PHE A 158 -42.74 7.91 -7.32
N GLY A 159 -43.31 6.86 -6.72
CA GLY A 159 -44.64 6.34 -7.05
C GLY A 159 -45.73 7.38 -6.83
N TYR A 160 -45.78 7.98 -5.63
CA TYR A 160 -46.77 9.01 -5.29
C TYR A 160 -46.71 10.20 -6.26
N VAL A 161 -45.52 10.69 -6.61
CA VAL A 161 -45.37 11.79 -7.57
C VAL A 161 -45.76 11.38 -8.98
N THR A 162 -45.46 10.15 -9.39
CA THR A 162 -45.91 9.63 -10.68
C THR A 162 -47.44 9.59 -10.75
N ASP A 163 -48.10 9.21 -9.65
CA ASP A 163 -49.57 9.17 -9.55
C ASP A 163 -50.21 10.58 -9.57
N LEU A 164 -49.47 11.63 -9.18
CA LEU A 164 -49.93 13.03 -9.25
C LEU A 164 -49.79 13.67 -10.65
N CYS A 165 -48.88 13.17 -11.48
CA CYS A 165 -48.54 13.76 -12.76
C CYS A 165 -49.46 13.23 -13.88
N THR A 166 -50.17 14.13 -14.57
CA THR A 166 -50.98 13.75 -15.74
C THR A 166 -50.21 13.87 -17.05
N GLU A 167 -49.27 14.80 -17.13
CA GLU A 167 -48.48 15.08 -18.34
C GLU A 167 -47.06 14.52 -18.23
N LYS A 168 -46.50 14.07 -19.38
CA LYS A 168 -45.12 13.55 -19.44
C LYS A 168 -44.07 14.61 -19.04
N GLU A 169 -44.27 15.88 -19.42
CA GLU A 169 -43.33 16.95 -19.06
C GLU A 169 -43.31 17.20 -17.54
N GLN A 170 -44.50 17.20 -16.91
CA GLN A 170 -44.65 17.31 -15.46
C GLN A 170 -43.95 16.14 -14.75
N HIS A 171 -44.10 14.92 -15.26
CA HIS A 171 -43.46 13.72 -14.72
C HIS A 171 -41.92 13.86 -14.68
N ILE A 172 -41.31 14.24 -15.80
CA ILE A 172 -39.85 14.42 -15.91
C ILE A 172 -39.37 15.54 -14.97
N GLN A 173 -40.09 16.66 -14.92
CA GLN A 173 -39.74 17.79 -14.05
C GLN A 173 -39.85 17.40 -12.58
N ALA A 174 -40.88 16.65 -12.18
CA ALA A 174 -41.07 16.25 -10.80
C ALA A 174 -40.00 15.28 -10.31
N ILE A 175 -39.60 14.31 -11.15
CA ILE A 175 -38.47 13.41 -10.85
C ILE A 175 -37.19 14.22 -10.66
N ALA A 176 -36.91 15.17 -11.55
CA ALA A 176 -35.72 16.01 -11.45
C ALA A 176 -35.69 16.86 -10.15
N ILE A 177 -36.84 17.41 -9.73
CA ILE A 177 -36.95 18.19 -8.48
C ILE A 177 -36.75 17.27 -7.26
N ILE A 178 -37.30 16.06 -7.26
CA ILE A 178 -37.05 15.08 -6.19
C ILE A 178 -35.56 14.75 -6.14
N GLU A 179 -34.93 14.39 -7.25
CA GLU A 179 -33.50 14.06 -7.29
C GLU A 179 -32.63 15.22 -6.79
N ALA A 180 -32.96 16.46 -7.17
CA ALA A 180 -32.29 17.65 -6.65
C ALA A 180 -32.46 17.77 -5.13
N SER A 181 -33.67 17.52 -4.59
CA SER A 181 -33.93 17.55 -3.15
C SER A 181 -33.15 16.47 -2.38
N LEU A 182 -32.98 15.28 -2.96
CA LEU A 182 -32.17 14.20 -2.37
C LEU A 182 -30.71 14.63 -2.27
N ASN A 183 -30.12 15.10 -3.38
CA ASN A 183 -28.72 15.53 -3.41
C ASN A 183 -28.45 16.71 -2.46
N LEU A 184 -29.37 17.69 -2.40
CA LEU A 184 -29.28 18.80 -1.45
C LEU A 184 -29.31 18.31 0.00
N GLY A 185 -30.13 17.29 0.30
CA GLY A 185 -30.18 16.64 1.61
C GLY A 185 -28.84 16.03 2.01
N VAL A 186 -28.17 15.34 1.08
CA VAL A 186 -26.83 14.77 1.32
C VAL A 186 -25.81 15.87 1.62
N ILE A 187 -25.75 16.93 0.82
CA ILE A 187 -24.79 18.03 1.03
C ILE A 187 -25.01 18.68 2.39
N ILE A 188 -26.25 19.08 2.70
CA ILE A 188 -26.55 19.76 3.96
C ILE A 188 -26.25 18.86 5.17
N SER A 189 -26.46 17.55 5.05
CA SER A 189 -26.13 16.62 6.15
C SER A 189 -24.63 16.58 6.47
N TYR A 190 -23.75 16.48 5.47
CA TYR A 190 -22.31 16.44 5.72
C TYR A 190 -21.76 17.80 6.19
N VAL A 191 -22.33 18.91 5.69
CA VAL A 191 -22.03 20.26 6.21
C VAL A 191 -22.42 20.37 7.69
N LEU A 192 -23.61 19.90 8.06
CA LEU A 192 -24.07 19.87 9.45
C LEU A 192 -23.17 18.97 10.31
N CYS A 193 -22.80 17.77 9.84
CA CYS A 193 -21.85 16.90 10.53
C CYS A 193 -20.51 17.60 10.77
N THR A 194 -19.97 18.27 9.75
CA THR A 194 -18.69 18.98 9.84
C THR A 194 -18.75 20.08 10.89
N PHE A 195 -19.81 20.89 10.89
CA PHE A 195 -20.01 21.95 11.88
C PHE A 195 -20.19 21.40 13.30
N ILE A 196 -21.02 20.36 13.48
CA ILE A 196 -21.26 19.77 14.80
C ILE A 196 -19.97 19.15 15.37
N PHE A 197 -19.18 18.45 14.55
CA PHE A 197 -17.88 17.92 14.97
C PHE A 197 -16.85 19.03 15.27
N GLN A 198 -16.85 20.15 14.53
CA GLN A 198 -15.99 21.31 14.84
C GLN A 198 -16.29 21.92 16.20
N LEU A 199 -17.55 21.91 16.63
CA LEU A 199 -17.95 22.38 17.96
C LEU A 199 -17.57 21.41 19.09
N HIS A 200 -16.84 20.32 18.78
CA HIS A 200 -16.51 19.24 19.73
C HIS A 200 -17.76 18.66 20.41
N ALA A 201 -18.91 18.73 19.74
CA ALA A 201 -20.14 18.19 20.28
C ALA A 201 -20.09 16.66 20.28
N LYS A 202 -20.58 16.06 21.37
CA LYS A 202 -20.67 14.59 21.50
C LYS A 202 -21.61 14.02 20.42
N THR A 203 -21.34 12.80 19.97
CA THR A 203 -22.09 12.08 18.90
C THR A 203 -23.60 12.05 19.12
N TRP A 204 -24.07 12.05 20.37
CA TRP A 204 -25.51 12.06 20.70
C TRP A 204 -26.23 13.32 20.20
N HIS A 205 -25.57 14.47 20.05
CA HIS A 205 -26.18 15.68 19.49
C HIS A 205 -26.59 15.47 18.03
N ILE A 206 -25.73 14.81 17.23
CA ILE A 206 -26.02 14.48 15.82
C ILE A 206 -27.23 13.54 15.75
N LEU A 207 -27.31 12.56 16.66
CA LEU A 207 -28.42 11.62 16.73
C LEU A 207 -29.74 12.29 17.13
N VAL A 208 -29.71 13.28 18.03
CA VAL A 208 -30.90 14.07 18.38
C VAL A 208 -31.38 14.90 17.18
N VAL A 209 -30.46 15.58 16.47
CA VAL A 209 -30.80 16.31 15.24
C VAL A 209 -31.42 15.37 14.20
N HIS A 210 -30.85 14.18 14.03
CA HIS A 210 -31.40 13.13 13.17
C HIS A 210 -32.87 12.80 13.51
N VAL A 211 -33.18 12.56 14.79
CA VAL A 211 -34.55 12.27 15.25
C VAL A 211 -35.49 13.46 15.00
N VAL A 212 -35.05 14.68 15.30
CA VAL A 212 -35.86 15.90 15.09
C VAL A 212 -36.23 16.08 13.62
N LEU A 213 -35.29 15.87 12.69
CA LEU A 213 -35.55 15.95 11.25
C LEU A 213 -36.56 14.89 10.79
N LEU A 214 -36.50 13.67 11.34
CA LEU A 214 -37.47 12.61 11.03
C LEU A 214 -38.86 12.91 11.59
N VAL A 215 -38.96 13.45 12.80
CA VAL A 215 -40.25 13.88 13.38
C VAL A 215 -40.87 14.97 12.50
N LEU A 216 -40.08 15.93 12.04
CA LEU A 216 -40.55 16.95 11.10
C LEU A 216 -41.04 16.32 9.78
N ALA A 217 -40.28 15.37 9.21
CA ALA A 217 -40.69 14.66 8.01
C ALA A 217 -42.00 13.87 8.21
N LEU A 218 -42.16 13.24 9.38
CA LEU A 218 -43.38 12.51 9.75
C LEU A 218 -44.58 13.45 9.84
N LEU A 219 -44.43 14.60 10.51
CA LEU A 219 -45.47 15.61 10.63
C LEU A 219 -45.90 16.13 9.25
N ILE A 220 -44.93 16.43 8.38
CA ILE A 220 -45.22 16.84 6.99
C ILE A 220 -45.99 15.73 6.26
N GLY A 221 -45.56 14.47 6.39
CA GLY A 221 -46.22 13.31 5.80
C GLY A 221 -47.65 13.11 6.27
N ILE A 222 -47.91 13.28 7.57
CA ILE A 222 -49.25 13.12 8.15
C ILE A 222 -50.18 14.25 7.70
N ILE A 223 -49.72 15.50 7.75
CA ILE A 223 -50.53 16.70 7.50
C ILE A 223 -50.80 16.90 6.01
N PHE A 224 -49.77 16.79 5.16
CA PHE A 224 -49.87 17.24 3.76
C PHE A 224 -50.10 16.11 2.75
N LEU A 225 -49.68 14.87 3.02
CA LEU A 225 -49.96 13.76 2.09
C LEU A 225 -51.43 13.35 2.19
N LYS A 226 -52.07 13.21 1.05
CA LYS A 226 -53.44 12.71 0.98
C LYS A 226 -53.43 11.19 0.82
N SER A 227 -54.35 10.53 1.51
CA SER A 227 -54.60 9.12 1.29
C SER A 227 -55.38 8.97 -0.02
N GLN A 228 -54.73 8.55 -1.10
CA GLN A 228 -55.42 8.17 -2.33
C GLN A 228 -55.64 6.66 -2.30
N SER A 229 -56.90 6.22 -2.19
CA SER A 229 -57.24 4.82 -2.43
C SER A 229 -57.24 4.58 -3.94
N ILE A 230 -56.31 3.79 -4.44
CA ILE A 230 -56.39 3.29 -5.81
C ILE A 230 -57.64 2.40 -5.86
N LYS A 231 -58.60 2.74 -6.74
CA LYS A 231 -59.85 1.98 -6.94
C LYS A 231 -59.51 0.51 -7.22
N GLU A 232 -60.19 -0.38 -6.49
CA GLU A 232 -60.20 -1.85 -6.61
C GLU A 232 -59.28 -2.44 -7.68
N SER A 233 -58.05 -2.78 -7.27
CA SER A 233 -57.37 -3.91 -7.88
C SER A 233 -57.84 -5.14 -7.11
N SER A 234 -58.46 -6.08 -7.83
CA SER A 234 -58.84 -7.41 -7.34
C SER A 234 -57.78 -7.95 -6.38
N SER A 235 -58.19 -8.69 -5.35
CA SER A 235 -57.30 -9.32 -4.37
C SER A 235 -56.43 -10.39 -5.04
N ILE A 236 -55.44 -9.94 -5.81
CA ILE A 236 -54.45 -10.79 -6.44
C ILE A 236 -53.59 -11.34 -5.29
N ASN A 237 -53.51 -12.67 -5.21
CA ASN A 237 -52.77 -13.38 -4.17
C ASN A 237 -51.36 -12.80 -3.98
N LEU A 238 -50.89 -12.72 -2.74
CA LEU A 238 -49.56 -12.19 -2.41
C LEU A 238 -48.45 -12.96 -3.15
N TRP A 239 -48.65 -14.28 -3.31
CA TRP A 239 -47.81 -15.16 -4.12
C TRP A 239 -47.77 -14.81 -5.61
N THR A 240 -48.90 -14.39 -6.20
CA THR A 240 -48.92 -13.94 -7.60
C THR A 240 -48.21 -12.60 -7.78
N LYS A 241 -48.27 -11.69 -6.79
CA LYS A 241 -47.45 -10.47 -6.80
C LYS A 241 -45.96 -10.78 -6.64
N PHE A 242 -45.59 -11.75 -5.81
CA PHE A 242 -44.20 -12.18 -5.64
C PHE A 242 -43.62 -12.81 -6.92
N LYS A 243 -44.41 -13.59 -7.67
CA LYS A 243 -43.98 -14.21 -8.94
C LYS A 243 -43.92 -13.23 -10.11
N ARG A 244 -44.68 -12.13 -10.07
CA ARG A 244 -44.84 -11.21 -11.20
C ARG A 244 -43.55 -10.54 -11.66
N PRO A 245 -42.66 -10.03 -10.78
CA PRO A 245 -41.35 -9.51 -11.19
C PRO A 245 -40.53 -10.52 -12.01
N PHE A 246 -40.51 -11.79 -11.61
CA PHE A 246 -39.76 -12.83 -12.33
C PHE A 246 -40.35 -13.10 -13.72
N LEU A 247 -41.67 -13.09 -13.85
CA LEU A 247 -42.36 -13.23 -15.14
C LEU A 247 -42.10 -12.01 -16.03
N ASP A 248 -42.18 -10.80 -15.48
CA ASP A 248 -41.91 -9.56 -16.21
C ASP A 248 -40.46 -9.49 -16.69
N THR A 249 -39.48 -9.92 -15.88
CA THR A 249 -38.08 -10.03 -16.31
C THR A 249 -37.90 -11.08 -17.40
N ARG A 250 -38.56 -12.24 -17.30
CA ARG A 250 -38.52 -13.27 -18.36
C ARG A 250 -39.08 -12.74 -19.66
N ASP A 251 -40.24 -12.09 -19.62
CA ASP A 251 -40.89 -11.56 -20.81
C ASP A 251 -40.05 -10.45 -21.46
N LEU A 252 -39.43 -9.58 -20.66
CA LEU A 252 -38.43 -8.61 -21.13
C LEU A 252 -37.25 -9.30 -21.84
N ILE A 253 -36.69 -10.37 -21.27
CA ILE A 253 -35.58 -11.11 -21.88
C ILE A 253 -35.98 -11.70 -23.22
N ILE A 254 -37.18 -12.30 -23.32
CA ILE A 254 -37.72 -12.87 -24.56
C ILE A 254 -37.87 -11.78 -25.62
N ASP A 255 -38.47 -10.64 -25.26
CA ASP A 255 -38.68 -9.52 -26.17
C ASP A 255 -37.36 -8.93 -26.68
N LEU A 256 -36.35 -8.81 -25.81
CA LEU A 256 -35.02 -8.34 -26.18
C LEU A 256 -34.26 -9.35 -27.04
N LYS A 257 -34.44 -10.66 -26.80
CA LYS A 257 -33.83 -11.73 -27.59
C LYS A 257 -34.40 -11.75 -29.01
N ASN A 258 -35.72 -11.64 -29.15
CA ASN A 258 -36.39 -11.55 -30.45
C ASN A 258 -35.92 -10.34 -31.27
N ASN A 259 -35.50 -9.28 -30.58
CA ASN A 259 -35.03 -8.05 -31.21
C ASN A 259 -33.51 -7.95 -31.42
N ASN A 260 -32.73 -9.00 -31.09
CA ASN A 260 -31.26 -9.00 -31.06
C ASN A 260 -30.63 -7.93 -30.13
N LEU A 261 -31.40 -7.42 -29.16
CA LEU A 261 -30.97 -6.38 -28.21
C LEU A 261 -30.53 -6.96 -26.86
N PHE A 262 -30.83 -8.23 -26.59
CA PHE A 262 -30.53 -8.89 -25.31
C PHE A 262 -29.06 -8.78 -24.89
N LEU A 263 -28.12 -9.04 -25.82
CA LEU A 263 -26.70 -8.98 -25.49
C LEU A 263 -26.25 -7.56 -25.13
N SER A 264 -26.76 -6.53 -25.81
CA SER A 264 -26.49 -5.13 -25.48
C SER A 264 -27.05 -4.75 -24.11
N PHE A 265 -28.28 -5.17 -23.82
CA PHE A 265 -28.91 -4.96 -22.51
C PHE A 265 -28.14 -5.65 -21.39
N PHE A 266 -27.72 -6.90 -21.60
CA PHE A 266 -26.95 -7.68 -20.64
C PHE A 266 -25.58 -7.05 -20.36
N ILE A 267 -24.85 -6.60 -21.39
CA ILE A 267 -23.56 -5.91 -21.22
C ILE A 267 -23.72 -4.62 -20.41
N LEU A 268 -24.77 -3.83 -20.67
CA LEU A 268 -25.04 -2.60 -19.91
C LEU A 268 -25.42 -2.89 -18.44
N LEU A 269 -26.20 -3.94 -18.18
CA LEU A 269 -26.51 -4.35 -16.81
C LEU A 269 -25.27 -4.86 -16.07
N LEU A 270 -24.44 -5.66 -16.76
CA LEU A 270 -23.22 -6.21 -16.17
C LEU A 270 -22.18 -5.12 -15.88
N SER A 271 -22.03 -4.12 -16.77
CA SER A 271 -21.15 -2.99 -16.51
C SER A 271 -21.65 -2.12 -15.35
N LEU A 272 -22.97 -1.96 -15.21
CA LEU A 272 -23.57 -1.29 -14.07
C LEU A 272 -23.27 -2.03 -12.76
N PHE A 273 -23.46 -3.35 -12.73
CA PHE A 273 -23.14 -4.21 -11.58
C PHE A 273 -21.70 -4.00 -11.10
N PHE A 274 -20.71 -4.16 -11.99
CA PHE A 274 -19.29 -4.01 -11.58
C PHE A 274 -18.92 -2.62 -11.08
N TYR A 275 -19.53 -1.57 -11.63
CA TYR A 275 -19.33 -0.20 -11.15
C TYR A 275 -19.98 0.04 -9.77
N GLU A 276 -21.23 -0.39 -9.62
CA GLU A 276 -22.05 -0.16 -8.42
C GLU A 276 -21.60 -1.02 -7.23
N LEU A 277 -21.01 -2.21 -7.47
CA LEU A 277 -20.54 -3.13 -6.44
C LEU A 277 -19.63 -2.45 -5.40
N PHE A 278 -18.58 -1.76 -5.83
CA PHE A 278 -17.73 -1.00 -4.90
C PHE A 278 -18.44 0.24 -4.38
N ARG A 279 -19.19 0.96 -5.23
CA ARG A 279 -19.85 2.22 -4.85
C ARG A 279 -20.78 2.03 -3.65
N MET A 280 -21.58 0.97 -3.67
CA MET A 280 -22.49 0.63 -2.57
C MET A 280 -21.77 0.06 -1.34
N GLY A 281 -20.66 -0.66 -1.52
CA GLY A 281 -19.89 -1.23 -0.41
C GLY A 281 -18.98 -0.22 0.32
N SER A 282 -18.42 0.74 -0.41
CA SER A 282 -17.39 1.66 0.06
C SER A 282 -17.71 2.52 1.30
N PRO A 283 -18.97 2.96 1.57
CA PRO A 283 -19.26 3.73 2.78
C PRO A 283 -18.92 2.99 4.08
N SER A 284 -18.92 1.65 4.05
CA SER A 284 -18.59 0.81 5.21
C SER A 284 -17.09 0.82 5.59
N ILE A 285 -16.21 1.19 4.65
CA ILE A 285 -14.75 1.18 4.86
C ILE A 285 -14.15 2.58 4.96
N TYR A 286 -14.77 3.61 4.34
CA TYR A 286 -14.19 4.94 4.24
C TYR A 286 -13.85 5.56 5.60
N TYR A 287 -14.74 5.39 6.58
CA TYR A 287 -14.51 5.93 7.93
C TYR A 287 -13.27 5.28 8.58
N LEU A 288 -13.19 3.95 8.57
CA LEU A 288 -12.08 3.19 9.15
C LEU A 288 -10.75 3.49 8.44
N TYR A 289 -10.78 3.55 7.11
CA TYR A 289 -9.61 3.86 6.30
C TYR A 289 -9.10 5.29 6.56
N LEU A 290 -9.97 6.29 6.57
CA LEU A 290 -9.57 7.68 6.80
C LEU A 290 -9.02 7.89 8.22
N HIS A 291 -9.62 7.25 9.24
CA HIS A 291 -9.05 7.25 10.60
C HIS A 291 -7.66 6.63 10.65
N ARG A 292 -7.42 5.54 9.89
CA ARG A 292 -6.07 4.98 9.76
C ARG A 292 -5.06 5.95 9.16
N MET A 293 -5.50 6.85 8.28
CA MET A 293 -4.69 7.92 7.69
C MET A 293 -4.65 9.19 8.57
N SER A 294 -4.95 9.05 9.86
CA SER A 294 -4.94 10.13 10.86
C SER A 294 -5.91 11.27 10.54
N PHE A 295 -7.08 10.96 9.96
CA PHE A 295 -8.19 11.91 9.87
C PHE A 295 -9.04 11.86 11.14
N ASN A 296 -9.46 13.04 11.61
CA ASN A 296 -10.44 13.16 12.68
C ASN A 296 -11.86 13.15 12.11
N ASP A 297 -12.87 12.94 12.96
CA ASP A 297 -14.30 12.97 12.58
C ASP A 297 -14.69 14.22 11.77
N THR A 298 -14.18 15.39 12.15
CA THR A 298 -14.38 16.65 11.41
C THR A 298 -13.82 16.60 10.00
N GLN A 299 -12.63 16.03 9.82
CA GLN A 299 -11.97 15.95 8.50
C GLN A 299 -12.65 14.90 7.62
N TYR A 300 -13.13 13.81 8.21
CA TYR A 300 -13.97 12.82 7.53
C TYR A 300 -15.25 13.48 6.97
N ALA A 301 -15.99 14.22 7.80
CA ALA A 301 -17.21 14.90 7.35
C ALA A 301 -16.93 15.99 6.30
N ALA A 302 -15.82 16.73 6.45
CA ALA A 302 -15.40 17.75 5.48
C ALA A 302 -15.03 17.13 4.12
N TYR A 303 -14.37 15.97 4.11
CA TYR A 303 -14.04 15.24 2.89
C TYR A 303 -15.30 14.91 2.07
N PHE A 304 -16.30 14.29 2.71
CA PHE A 304 -17.56 13.97 2.03
C PHE A 304 -18.35 15.22 1.65
N THR A 305 -18.28 16.30 2.44
CA THR A 305 -18.89 17.59 2.05
C THR A 305 -18.31 18.09 0.72
N CYS A 306 -16.99 18.13 0.59
CA CYS A 306 -16.32 18.56 -0.63
C CYS A 306 -16.61 17.61 -1.81
N GLU A 307 -16.63 16.30 -1.56
CA GLU A 307 -16.97 15.29 -2.57
C GLU A 307 -18.39 15.44 -3.12
N GLN A 308 -19.39 15.67 -2.26
CA GLN A 308 -20.78 15.82 -2.67
C GLN A 308 -21.05 17.16 -3.38
N ILE A 309 -20.42 18.25 -2.94
CA ILE A 309 -20.45 19.53 -3.68
C ILE A 309 -19.84 19.33 -5.07
N GLY A 310 -18.70 18.63 -5.16
CA GLY A 310 -18.06 18.25 -6.41
C GLY A 310 -18.98 17.47 -7.33
N THR A 311 -19.65 16.44 -6.82
CA THR A 311 -20.62 15.63 -7.58
C THR A 311 -21.77 16.48 -8.13
N CYS A 312 -22.29 17.43 -7.35
CA CYS A 312 -23.31 18.37 -7.84
C CYS A 312 -22.79 19.28 -8.96
N LEU A 313 -21.57 19.82 -8.82
CA LEU A 313 -20.94 20.62 -9.87
C LEU A 313 -20.71 19.78 -11.14
N ALA A 314 -20.32 18.52 -10.99
CA ALA A 314 -20.15 17.59 -12.10
C ALA A 314 -21.48 17.35 -12.83
N LEU A 315 -22.61 17.15 -12.14
CA LEU A 315 -23.92 17.01 -12.78
C LEU A 315 -24.35 18.25 -13.57
N VAL A 316 -24.08 19.45 -13.03
CA VAL A 316 -24.30 20.71 -13.76
C VAL A 316 -23.40 20.78 -15.00
N PHE A 317 -22.14 20.41 -14.87
CA PHE A 317 -21.20 20.38 -15.99
C PHE A 317 -21.62 19.37 -17.07
N LEU A 318 -22.12 18.18 -16.68
CA LEU A 318 -22.70 17.19 -17.59
C LEU A 318 -23.88 17.77 -18.40
N ALA A 319 -24.79 18.50 -17.73
CA ALA A 319 -25.91 19.15 -18.39
C ALA A 319 -25.45 20.22 -19.39
N LEU A 320 -24.41 21.00 -19.04
CA LEU A 320 -23.81 21.99 -19.93
C LEU A 320 -23.13 21.35 -21.14
N LEU A 321 -22.35 20.29 -20.94
CA LEU A 321 -21.70 19.50 -22.00
C LEU A 321 -22.74 18.97 -23.00
N ARG A 322 -23.82 18.36 -22.50
CA ARG A 322 -24.91 17.84 -23.33
C ARG A 322 -25.57 18.95 -24.15
N ARG A 323 -25.79 20.12 -23.55
CA ARG A 323 -26.40 21.28 -24.24
C ARG A 323 -25.47 21.88 -25.31
N ARG A 324 -24.17 22.01 -25.02
CA ARG A 324 -23.23 22.76 -25.87
C ARG A 324 -22.61 21.92 -26.97
N TRP A 325 -22.32 20.65 -26.71
CA TRP A 325 -21.55 19.76 -27.59
C TRP A 325 -22.30 18.51 -28.05
N LYS A 326 -23.50 18.23 -27.53
CA LYS A 326 -24.35 17.09 -27.93
C LYS A 326 -23.58 15.75 -27.99
N ILE A 327 -22.64 15.52 -27.09
CA ILE A 327 -21.82 14.30 -27.06
C ILE A 327 -22.71 13.08 -26.80
N ASN A 328 -22.42 11.96 -27.47
CA ASN A 328 -23.12 10.68 -27.25
C ASN A 328 -22.94 10.20 -25.80
N ASP A 329 -24.03 9.74 -25.18
CA ASP A 329 -24.04 9.27 -23.79
C ASP A 329 -23.07 8.10 -23.55
N LEU A 330 -22.80 7.25 -24.55
CA LEU A 330 -21.79 6.18 -24.43
C LEU A 330 -20.36 6.72 -24.27
N TYR A 331 -20.00 7.80 -24.97
CA TYR A 331 -18.69 8.42 -24.79
C TYR A 331 -18.59 9.12 -23.43
N LEU A 332 -19.68 9.74 -22.96
CA LEU A 332 -19.74 10.32 -21.62
C LEU A 332 -19.60 9.24 -20.52
N CYS A 333 -20.13 8.03 -20.73
CA CYS A 333 -19.88 6.88 -19.86
C CYS A 333 -18.38 6.55 -19.79
N THR A 334 -17.70 6.45 -20.94
CA THR A 334 -16.26 6.15 -21.00
C THR A 334 -15.44 7.22 -20.28
N ILE A 335 -15.74 8.50 -20.50
CA ILE A 335 -15.05 9.62 -19.84
C ILE A 335 -15.24 9.56 -18.33
N GLY A 336 -16.47 9.35 -17.87
CA GLY A 336 -16.78 9.21 -16.45
C GLY A 336 -16.03 8.06 -15.80
N LEU A 337 -15.98 6.90 -16.46
CA LEU A 337 -15.24 5.73 -15.97
C LEU A 337 -13.73 5.99 -15.91
N CYS A 338 -13.12 6.51 -16.98
CA CYS A 338 -11.68 6.80 -17.02
C CYS A 338 -11.27 7.80 -15.93
N LEU A 339 -12.01 8.90 -15.78
CA LEU A 339 -11.74 9.89 -14.74
C LEU A 339 -11.92 9.30 -13.34
N SER A 340 -12.93 8.44 -13.15
CA SER A 340 -13.18 7.80 -11.86
C SER A 340 -12.12 6.77 -11.43
N LEU A 341 -11.19 6.36 -12.30
CA LEU A 341 -10.10 5.43 -11.93
C LEU A 341 -9.00 6.11 -11.11
N ILE A 342 -8.77 7.40 -11.34
CA ILE A 342 -7.66 8.13 -10.73
C ILE A 342 -7.81 8.20 -9.20
N GLY A 343 -9.03 8.44 -8.71
CA GLY A 343 -9.29 8.64 -7.27
C GLY A 343 -8.98 7.41 -6.42
N PRO A 344 -9.53 6.22 -6.73
CA PRO A 344 -9.17 4.99 -6.04
C PRO A 344 -7.69 4.65 -6.12
N ILE A 345 -6.97 5.00 -7.20
CA ILE A 345 -5.51 4.83 -7.29
C ILE A 345 -4.82 5.74 -6.27
N LEU A 346 -5.20 7.01 -6.19
CA LEU A 346 -4.66 7.94 -5.18
C LEU A 346 -4.94 7.44 -3.76
N PHE A 347 -6.15 6.90 -3.50
CA PHE A 347 -6.45 6.25 -2.22
C PHE A 347 -5.61 5.00 -1.96
N ALA A 348 -5.41 4.14 -2.95
CA ALA A 348 -4.64 2.91 -2.75
C ALA A 348 -3.22 3.21 -2.25
N PHE A 349 -2.57 4.21 -2.82
CA PHE A 349 -1.17 4.56 -2.53
C PHE A 349 -1.01 5.72 -1.55
N ALA A 350 -2.10 6.26 -0.99
CA ALA A 350 -2.02 7.32 0.02
C ALA A 350 -1.47 6.76 1.33
N SER A 351 -0.19 7.02 1.60
CA SER A 351 0.45 6.55 2.84
C SER A 351 0.07 7.38 4.07
N ASN A 352 0.03 8.71 3.93
CA ASN A 352 -0.44 9.70 4.94
C ASN A 352 -0.68 11.10 4.33
N ASN A 353 -0.57 11.22 3.00
CA ASN A 353 -0.62 12.52 2.34
C ASN A 353 -2.07 12.98 2.20
N LYS A 354 -2.52 13.81 3.15
CA LYS A 354 -3.88 14.38 3.16
C LYS A 354 -4.17 15.12 1.85
N ALA A 355 -3.20 15.82 1.26
CA ALA A 355 -3.37 16.51 -0.01
C ALA A 355 -3.68 15.53 -1.15
N MET A 356 -3.07 14.34 -1.13
CA MET A 356 -3.33 13.29 -2.12
C MET A 356 -4.74 12.70 -1.96
N ILE A 357 -5.21 12.53 -0.73
CA ILE A 357 -6.57 12.08 -0.41
C ILE A 357 -7.61 13.12 -0.84
N PHE A 358 -7.41 14.41 -0.55
CA PHE A 358 -8.28 15.48 -1.04
C PHE A 358 -8.19 15.63 -2.57
N GLY A 359 -7.02 15.39 -3.16
CA GLY A 359 -6.79 15.34 -4.60
C GLY A 359 -7.56 14.23 -5.33
N ALA A 360 -8.07 13.22 -4.62
CA ALA A 360 -8.95 12.21 -5.20
C ALA A 360 -10.35 12.76 -5.53
N ILE A 361 -10.81 13.82 -4.87
CA ILE A 361 -12.18 14.34 -5.00
C ILE A 361 -12.54 14.74 -6.46
N PRO A 362 -11.73 15.54 -7.18
CA PRO A 362 -12.00 15.89 -8.58
C PRO A 362 -12.18 14.69 -9.50
N SER A 363 -11.43 13.61 -9.29
CA SER A 363 -11.55 12.42 -10.11
C SER A 363 -12.82 11.61 -9.79
N MET A 364 -13.21 11.56 -8.51
CA MET A 364 -14.35 10.79 -8.06
C MET A 364 -15.69 11.45 -8.39
N MET A 365 -15.77 12.78 -8.40
CA MET A 365 -16.99 13.51 -8.76
C MET A 365 -17.48 13.21 -10.19
N PHE A 366 -16.56 12.96 -11.14
CA PHE A 366 -16.95 12.58 -12.51
C PHE A 366 -17.46 11.15 -12.63
N GLY A 367 -17.27 10.31 -11.61
CA GLY A 367 -17.80 8.95 -11.58
C GLY A 367 -19.31 8.90 -11.78
N ILE A 368 -20.06 9.92 -11.35
CA ILE A 368 -21.52 10.01 -11.47
C ILE A 368 -22.00 9.99 -12.93
N TYR A 369 -21.13 10.31 -13.90
CA TYR A 369 -21.50 10.35 -15.31
C TYR A 369 -21.87 8.98 -15.84
N PHE A 370 -21.15 7.95 -15.41
CA PHE A 370 -21.38 6.58 -15.86
C PHE A 370 -22.82 6.11 -15.55
N PRO A 371 -23.29 6.06 -14.30
CA PRO A 371 -24.61 5.53 -14.00
C PRO A 371 -25.74 6.43 -14.54
N VAL A 372 -25.54 7.75 -14.68
CA VAL A 372 -26.53 8.68 -15.26
C VAL A 372 -26.68 8.47 -16.77
N CYS A 373 -25.58 8.46 -17.50
CA CYS A 373 -25.58 8.27 -18.95
C CYS A 373 -25.98 6.83 -19.34
N LEU A 374 -25.55 5.83 -18.58
CA LEU A 374 -25.93 4.44 -18.82
C LEU A 374 -27.45 4.24 -18.70
N ARG A 375 -28.10 4.82 -17.69
CA ARG A 375 -29.57 4.77 -17.56
C ARG A 375 -30.28 5.45 -18.72
N ALA A 376 -29.73 6.55 -19.24
CA ALA A 376 -30.27 7.20 -20.43
C ALA A 376 -30.15 6.32 -21.68
N VAL A 377 -29.01 5.64 -21.88
CA VAL A 377 -28.81 4.68 -22.97
C VAL A 377 -29.76 3.49 -22.82
N LEU A 378 -29.89 2.95 -21.61
CA LEU A 378 -30.78 1.84 -21.30
C LEU A 378 -32.25 2.17 -21.59
N ALA A 379 -32.69 3.38 -21.22
CA ALA A 379 -34.04 3.85 -21.48
C ALA A 379 -34.34 4.02 -22.98
N ARG A 380 -33.34 4.25 -23.83
CA ARG A 380 -33.52 4.31 -25.30
C ARG A 380 -33.46 2.93 -25.93
N LEU A 381 -32.66 2.02 -25.38
CA LEU A 381 -32.52 0.65 -25.89
C LEU A 381 -33.83 -0.16 -25.78
N VAL A 382 -34.64 0.14 -24.76
CA VAL A 382 -35.83 -0.64 -24.41
C VAL A 382 -37.10 0.07 -24.88
N PRO A 383 -38.06 -0.63 -25.54
CA PRO A 383 -39.34 -0.06 -25.94
C PRO A 383 -40.11 0.57 -24.78
N GLU A 384 -40.91 1.62 -25.04
CA GLU A 384 -41.71 2.34 -24.02
C GLU A 384 -42.52 1.43 -23.09
N ARG A 385 -43.13 0.36 -23.63
CA ARG A 385 -43.93 -0.60 -22.86
C ARG A 385 -43.11 -1.39 -21.81
N ASP A 386 -41.81 -1.55 -22.05
CA ASP A 386 -40.92 -2.43 -21.29
C ASP A 386 -39.90 -1.66 -20.44
N LYS A 387 -39.88 -0.32 -20.51
CA LYS A 387 -38.97 0.53 -19.71
C LYS A 387 -39.09 0.27 -18.21
N GLY A 388 -40.32 0.15 -17.70
CA GLY A 388 -40.56 -0.15 -16.28
C GLY A 388 -39.92 -1.48 -15.85
N LYS A 389 -39.98 -2.50 -16.71
CA LYS A 389 -39.34 -3.80 -16.47
C LYS A 389 -37.81 -3.69 -16.46
N ALA A 390 -37.24 -2.92 -17.40
CA ALA A 390 -35.80 -2.69 -17.47
C ALA A 390 -35.24 -1.94 -16.25
N PHE A 391 -35.91 -0.88 -15.80
CA PHE A 391 -35.52 -0.14 -14.59
C PHE A 391 -35.72 -0.96 -13.31
N SER A 392 -36.69 -1.88 -13.30
CA SER A 392 -36.84 -2.86 -12.20
C SER A 392 -35.64 -3.81 -12.13
N SER A 393 -35.09 -4.26 -13.28
CA SER A 393 -33.85 -5.05 -13.31
C SER A 393 -32.64 -4.27 -12.80
N VAL A 394 -32.54 -2.97 -13.10
CA VAL A 394 -31.49 -2.10 -12.53
C VAL A 394 -31.61 -2.02 -11.00
N ALA A 395 -32.81 -1.83 -10.47
CA ALA A 395 -33.04 -1.79 -9.03
C ALA A 395 -32.69 -3.12 -8.35
N LEU A 396 -32.97 -4.26 -8.99
CA LEU A 396 -32.58 -5.58 -8.50
C LEU A 396 -31.06 -5.72 -8.39
N ILE A 397 -30.32 -5.29 -9.41
CA ILE A 397 -28.85 -5.29 -9.41
C ILE A 397 -28.31 -4.40 -8.28
N GLN A 398 -28.84 -3.19 -8.11
CA GLN A 398 -28.40 -2.30 -7.03
C GLN A 398 -28.60 -2.87 -5.63
N ASN A 399 -29.70 -3.61 -5.41
CA ASN A 399 -29.93 -4.31 -4.14
C ASN A 399 -28.93 -5.44 -3.92
N LEU A 400 -28.59 -6.18 -4.98
CA LEU A 400 -27.57 -7.21 -4.94
C LEU A 400 -26.18 -6.62 -4.66
N ASP A 401 -25.86 -5.50 -5.32
CA ASP A 401 -24.60 -4.76 -5.15
C ASP A 401 -24.43 -4.22 -3.73
N LEU A 402 -25.51 -3.76 -3.09
CA LEU A 402 -25.45 -3.34 -1.70
C LEU A 402 -25.02 -4.49 -0.78
N LEU A 403 -25.61 -5.68 -0.96
CA LEU A 403 -25.26 -6.84 -0.13
C LEU A 403 -23.85 -7.36 -0.44
N LEU A 404 -23.58 -7.69 -1.72
CA LEU A 404 -22.30 -8.27 -2.14
C LEU A 404 -21.15 -7.26 -1.96
N GLY A 405 -21.39 -6.00 -2.27
CA GLY A 405 -20.41 -4.93 -2.19
C GLY A 405 -19.96 -4.66 -0.75
N THR A 406 -20.89 -4.55 0.20
CA THR A 406 -20.54 -4.34 1.61
C THR A 406 -19.77 -5.53 2.17
N VAL A 407 -20.22 -6.77 1.89
CA VAL A 407 -19.51 -7.97 2.35
C VAL A 407 -18.11 -8.03 1.73
N ALA A 408 -17.97 -7.84 0.42
CA ALA A 408 -16.68 -7.88 -0.26
C ALA A 408 -15.72 -6.82 0.30
N CYS A 409 -16.14 -5.56 0.42
CA CYS A 409 -15.29 -4.47 0.90
C CYS A 409 -14.81 -4.72 2.33
N ILE A 410 -15.69 -5.15 3.24
CA ILE A 410 -15.31 -5.41 4.64
C ILE A 410 -14.36 -6.61 4.73
N GLN A 411 -14.63 -7.72 4.03
CA GLN A 411 -13.78 -8.91 4.12
C GLN A 411 -12.40 -8.66 3.50
N ILE A 412 -12.33 -7.98 2.34
CA ILE A 412 -11.06 -7.60 1.72
C ILE A 412 -10.30 -6.67 2.67
N TYR A 413 -10.95 -5.66 3.24
CA TYR A 413 -10.31 -4.73 4.19
C TYR A 413 -9.71 -5.46 5.38
N ARG A 414 -10.49 -6.35 6.01
CA ARG A 414 -10.07 -7.11 7.19
C ARG A 414 -8.89 -8.04 6.90
N ALA A 415 -8.90 -8.70 5.75
CA ALA A 415 -7.82 -9.57 5.32
C ALA A 415 -6.54 -8.78 4.97
N SER A 416 -6.71 -7.60 4.36
CA SER A 416 -5.59 -6.82 3.83
C SER A 416 -4.98 -5.83 4.82
N ILE A 417 -5.65 -5.50 5.92
CA ILE A 417 -5.23 -4.45 6.87
C ILE A 417 -3.82 -4.63 7.46
N ASN A 418 -3.33 -5.89 7.55
CA ASN A 418 -1.97 -6.21 8.02
C ASN A 418 -0.93 -6.17 6.89
N ILE A 419 -1.34 -6.30 5.64
CA ILE A 419 -0.46 -6.45 4.47
C ILE A 419 -0.41 -5.13 3.70
N PHE A 420 -1.56 -4.70 3.20
CA PHE A 420 -1.75 -3.49 2.43
C PHE A 420 -3.18 -2.97 2.56
N VAL A 421 -3.32 -1.84 3.24
CA VAL A 421 -4.63 -1.22 3.54
C VAL A 421 -5.33 -0.74 2.27
N GLY A 422 -4.56 -0.26 1.29
CA GLY A 422 -5.07 0.25 0.02
C GLY A 422 -5.67 -0.80 -0.92
N LEU A 423 -5.58 -2.10 -0.58
CA LEU A 423 -6.01 -3.20 -1.45
C LEU A 423 -7.49 -3.11 -1.82
N VAL A 424 -8.33 -2.60 -0.91
CA VAL A 424 -9.77 -2.43 -1.15
C VAL A 424 -10.04 -1.42 -2.27
N PHE A 425 -9.18 -0.40 -2.42
CA PHE A 425 -9.28 0.54 -3.53
C PHE A 425 -8.70 -0.02 -4.83
N ILE A 426 -7.72 -0.93 -4.78
CA ILE A 426 -7.30 -1.70 -5.95
C ILE A 426 -8.45 -2.59 -6.45
N PHE A 427 -9.20 -3.22 -5.54
CA PHE A 427 -10.43 -3.92 -5.89
C PHE A 427 -11.43 -3.00 -6.61
N CYS A 428 -11.60 -1.75 -6.16
CA CYS A 428 -12.39 -0.75 -6.88
C CYS A 428 -11.89 -0.49 -8.30
N VAL A 429 -10.57 -0.32 -8.48
CA VAL A 429 -9.95 -0.12 -9.81
C VAL A 429 -10.25 -1.31 -10.70
N ALA A 430 -10.10 -2.54 -10.20
CA ALA A 430 -10.36 -3.75 -10.95
C ALA A 430 -11.83 -3.84 -11.43
N THR A 431 -12.81 -3.59 -10.56
CA THR A 431 -14.23 -3.66 -10.97
C THR A 431 -14.59 -2.54 -11.95
N ARG A 432 -14.03 -1.33 -11.78
CA ARG A 432 -14.24 -0.21 -12.72
C ARG A 432 -13.58 -0.45 -14.08
N LEU A 433 -12.41 -1.09 -14.13
CA LEU A 433 -11.77 -1.50 -15.39
C LEU A 433 -12.61 -2.54 -16.14
N ILE A 434 -13.20 -3.50 -15.43
CA ILE A 434 -14.14 -4.46 -16.04
C ILE A 434 -15.34 -3.72 -16.64
N ALA A 435 -15.93 -2.78 -15.91
CA ALA A 435 -17.03 -1.95 -16.42
C ALA A 435 -16.62 -1.14 -17.67
N LEU A 436 -15.40 -0.59 -17.69
CA LEU A 436 -14.85 0.14 -18.83
C LEU A 436 -14.69 -0.75 -20.07
N ILE A 437 -14.11 -1.95 -19.90
CA ILE A 437 -13.95 -2.92 -20.99
C ILE A 437 -15.31 -3.29 -21.57
N LEU A 438 -16.32 -3.56 -20.73
CA LEU A 438 -17.67 -3.88 -21.17
C LEU A 438 -18.32 -2.75 -21.99
N ILE A 439 -18.12 -1.48 -21.61
CA ILE A 439 -18.61 -0.34 -22.39
C ILE A 439 -17.86 -0.19 -23.71
N LEU A 440 -16.54 -0.38 -23.73
CA LEU A 440 -15.76 -0.33 -24.97
C LEU A 440 -16.19 -1.44 -25.94
N VAL A 441 -16.43 -2.65 -25.44
CA VAL A 441 -17.02 -3.75 -26.23
C VAL A 441 -18.39 -3.34 -26.78
N GLN A 442 -19.23 -2.67 -25.98
CA GLN A 442 -20.53 -2.21 -26.45
C GLN A 442 -20.43 -1.15 -27.56
N ILE A 443 -19.49 -0.21 -27.46
CA ILE A 443 -19.21 0.79 -28.50
C ILE A 443 -18.74 0.10 -29.78
N PHE A 444 -17.78 -0.82 -29.67
CA PHE A 444 -17.25 -1.58 -30.80
C PHE A 444 -18.35 -2.36 -31.54
N ARG A 445 -19.24 -3.02 -30.78
CA ARG A 445 -20.38 -3.77 -31.34
C ARG A 445 -21.38 -2.89 -32.07
N ILE A 446 -21.70 -1.71 -31.51
CA ILE A 446 -22.60 -0.75 -32.15
C ILE A 446 -21.99 -0.23 -33.46
N SER A 447 -20.67 0.01 -33.48
CA SER A 447 -19.96 0.47 -34.68
C SER A 447 -19.95 -0.57 -35.82
N HIS A 448 -19.91 -1.87 -35.52
CA HIS A 448 -19.77 -2.94 -36.52
C HIS A 448 -21.09 -3.65 -36.90
N SER A 449 -22.20 -3.35 -36.22
CA SER A 449 -23.49 -4.03 -36.45
C SER A 449 -24.48 -3.13 -37.22
N PRO A 450 -24.66 -3.29 -38.54
CA PRO A 450 -25.54 -2.43 -39.34
C PRO A 450 -27.02 -2.47 -38.89
N GLN A 451 -27.49 -3.55 -38.28
CA GLN A 451 -28.86 -3.65 -37.76
C GLN A 451 -29.09 -2.87 -36.46
N LEU A 452 -28.07 -2.77 -35.58
CA LEU A 452 -28.15 -1.97 -34.36
C LEU A 452 -27.98 -0.48 -34.66
N SER A 453 -27.12 -0.12 -35.62
CA SER A 453 -26.98 1.26 -36.07
C SER A 453 -28.27 1.76 -36.74
N VAL A 454 -28.94 0.93 -37.54
CA VAL A 454 -30.23 1.27 -38.18
C VAL A 454 -31.37 1.44 -37.16
N LYS A 455 -31.48 0.57 -36.13
CA LYS A 455 -32.47 0.78 -35.04
C LYS A 455 -32.19 2.04 -34.23
N ALA A 456 -30.92 2.31 -33.91
CA ALA A 456 -30.53 3.58 -33.29
C ALA A 456 -30.83 4.79 -34.19
N SER A 457 -30.76 4.62 -35.51
CA SER A 457 -31.10 5.65 -36.51
C SER A 457 -32.61 5.88 -36.65
N ILE A 458 -33.44 4.86 -36.46
CA ILE A 458 -34.91 4.96 -36.57
C ILE A 458 -35.51 5.73 -35.37
N ASP A 459 -34.97 5.55 -34.16
CA ASP A 459 -35.38 6.35 -32.99
C ASP A 459 -34.94 7.83 -33.10
N ILE A 460 -33.87 8.12 -33.86
CA ILE A 460 -33.42 9.48 -34.18
C ILE A 460 -34.44 10.19 -35.09
N ILE A 461 -35.10 9.47 -36.00
CA ILE A 461 -36.07 10.04 -36.95
C ILE A 461 -37.39 10.45 -36.27
N GLN A 462 -37.77 9.81 -35.15
CA GLN A 462 -39.02 10.12 -34.44
C GLN A 462 -38.92 11.31 -33.46
N ASN A 463 -37.72 11.84 -33.19
CA ASN A 463 -37.49 13.03 -32.36
C ASN A 463 -36.55 14.03 -33.07
N PRO A 464 -37.09 15.02 -33.81
CA PRO A 464 -36.29 15.93 -34.66
C PRO A 464 -35.39 16.93 -33.91
N LEU A 465 -35.22 16.80 -32.59
CA LEU A 465 -34.30 17.64 -31.80
C LEU A 465 -32.87 17.06 -31.69
N LEU A 466 -32.61 15.90 -32.29
CA LEU A 466 -31.38 15.13 -32.15
C LEU A 466 -30.70 14.82 -33.49
N ASP A 467 -30.34 15.86 -34.25
CA ASP A 467 -29.38 15.73 -35.36
C ASP A 467 -27.98 15.37 -34.82
N ILE A 468 -27.44 14.20 -35.20
CA ILE A 468 -25.99 13.97 -35.32
C ILE A 468 -25.71 13.01 -36.51
N PRO A 469 -24.80 13.38 -37.44
CA PRO A 469 -24.23 12.47 -38.42
C PRO A 469 -23.05 11.69 -37.84
N LEU A 470 -23.09 10.36 -37.97
CA LEU A 470 -22.06 9.38 -37.53
C LEU A 470 -20.75 9.40 -38.34
N LYS A 471 -20.39 10.49 -39.03
CA LYS A 471 -19.36 10.44 -40.09
C LYS A 471 -18.02 11.13 -39.83
N ASN A 472 -17.80 11.84 -38.70
CA ASN A 472 -16.54 12.57 -38.46
C ASN A 472 -16.04 12.51 -36.98
N ASP A 473 -16.18 11.38 -36.29
CA ASP A 473 -15.90 11.28 -34.85
C ASP A 473 -14.40 11.16 -34.47
N ASN A 474 -13.50 10.83 -35.40
CA ASN A 474 -12.09 10.59 -35.06
C ASN A 474 -11.37 11.85 -34.55
N GLU A 475 -11.70 13.03 -35.07
CA GLU A 475 -11.05 14.29 -34.68
C GLU A 475 -11.53 14.81 -33.32
N LEU A 476 -12.82 14.62 -33.01
CA LEU A 476 -13.40 14.98 -31.72
C LEU A 476 -12.89 14.04 -30.61
N ILE A 477 -12.78 12.74 -30.91
CA ILE A 477 -12.18 11.74 -30.02
C ILE A 477 -10.72 12.10 -29.73
N HIS A 478 -9.94 12.45 -30.76
CA HIS A 478 -8.55 12.86 -30.56
C HIS A 478 -8.47 14.13 -29.72
N LYS A 479 -9.31 15.15 -29.98
CA LYS A 479 -9.35 16.39 -29.18
C LYS A 479 -9.80 16.14 -27.74
N MET A 480 -10.75 15.24 -27.49
CA MET A 480 -11.21 14.92 -26.13
C MET A 480 -10.17 14.09 -25.36
N ILE A 481 -9.51 13.13 -26.01
CA ILE A 481 -8.36 12.40 -25.45
C ILE A 481 -7.24 13.39 -25.15
N HIS A 482 -6.96 14.34 -26.04
CA HIS A 482 -5.95 15.39 -25.82
C HIS A 482 -6.33 16.31 -24.66
N ILE A 483 -7.61 16.67 -24.50
CA ILE A 483 -8.10 17.45 -23.35
C ILE A 483 -8.01 16.64 -22.05
N LEU A 484 -8.36 15.35 -22.07
CA LEU A 484 -8.21 14.46 -20.92
C LEU A 484 -6.74 14.26 -20.53
N LEU A 485 -5.85 14.09 -21.52
CA LEU A 485 -4.41 14.03 -21.32
C LEU A 485 -3.87 15.38 -20.83
N CYS A 486 -4.36 16.51 -21.32
CA CYS A 486 -4.00 17.83 -20.82
C CYS A 486 -4.52 18.06 -19.39
N LEU A 487 -5.72 17.61 -19.03
CA LEU A 487 -6.24 17.70 -17.66
C LEU A 487 -5.47 16.78 -16.71
N LEU A 488 -5.11 15.57 -17.16
CA LEU A 488 -4.23 14.65 -16.45
C LEU A 488 -2.82 15.26 -16.28
N HIS A 489 -2.29 15.90 -17.32
CA HIS A 489 -0.99 16.54 -17.33
C HIS A 489 -0.95 17.81 -16.47
N ILE A 490 -2.00 18.64 -16.50
CA ILE A 490 -2.17 19.79 -15.61
C ILE A 490 -2.28 19.31 -14.16
N PHE A 491 -3.01 18.21 -13.89
CA PHE A 491 -3.13 17.63 -12.55
C PHE A 491 -1.81 17.02 -12.04
N LEU A 492 -1.05 16.36 -12.92
CA LEU A 492 0.30 15.85 -12.61
C LEU A 492 1.26 17.02 -12.34
N VAL A 493 1.26 18.05 -13.19
CA VAL A 493 2.11 19.24 -13.05
C VAL A 493 1.75 20.05 -11.79
N CYS A 494 0.46 20.19 -11.46
CA CYS A 494 0.04 20.87 -10.24
C CYS A 494 0.37 20.10 -8.96
N ASN A 495 0.40 18.76 -8.98
CA ASN A 495 0.84 17.95 -7.83
C ASN A 495 2.36 17.93 -7.65
N PHE A 496 3.13 17.95 -8.74
CA PHE A 496 4.60 18.07 -8.66
C PHE A 496 5.07 19.45 -8.20
N SER A 497 4.22 20.48 -8.26
CA SER A 497 4.54 21.84 -7.82
C SER A 497 4.30 22.09 -6.31
N ILE A 498 3.72 21.15 -5.57
CA ILE A 498 3.44 21.31 -4.11
C ILE A 498 4.53 20.65 -3.24
N ASN A 499 5.38 19.80 -3.82
CA ASN A 499 6.61 19.37 -3.16
C ASN A 499 7.73 20.30 -3.58
N GLY A 500 8.14 21.20 -2.68
CA GLY A 500 9.27 22.09 -2.89
C GLY A 500 10.54 21.31 -3.23
N LEU A 501 10.90 21.33 -4.51
CA LEU A 501 12.23 21.04 -5.03
C LEU A 501 12.60 22.22 -5.95
N PRO A 502 13.88 22.63 -5.98
CA PRO A 502 14.30 23.90 -6.55
C PRO A 502 14.13 23.92 -8.06
N VAL A 503 13.74 25.08 -8.56
CA VAL A 503 13.67 25.42 -9.99
C VAL A 503 15.07 25.29 -10.58
N ILE A 504 15.31 24.25 -11.40
CA ILE A 504 16.49 24.20 -12.27
C ILE A 504 16.14 24.93 -13.56
N GLU A 505 16.72 26.12 -13.71
CA GLU A 505 16.70 26.89 -14.95
C GLU A 505 17.27 26.06 -16.10
N LYS A 506 16.61 26.19 -17.26
CA LYS A 506 17.09 25.70 -18.55
C LYS A 506 18.53 26.14 -18.81
N LYS A 507 19.41 25.18 -19.09
CA LYS A 507 20.47 25.37 -20.08
C LYS A 507 20.61 24.14 -20.96
N SER A 508 20.53 24.42 -22.24
CA SER A 508 20.75 23.50 -23.36
C SER A 508 22.22 23.13 -23.48
N ASP A 509 22.43 22.02 -24.18
CA ASP A 509 23.68 21.60 -24.84
C ASP A 509 24.71 20.89 -23.94
N ILE A 510 24.75 19.55 -24.04
CA ILE A 510 25.90 18.74 -24.45
C ILE A 510 25.42 17.30 -24.71
N GLU A 511 25.93 16.75 -25.81
CA GLU A 511 25.50 15.56 -26.52
C GLU A 511 25.81 14.22 -25.81
N ASN A 512 24.89 13.27 -26.00
CA ASN A 512 25.09 11.83 -26.23
C ASN A 512 26.47 11.22 -25.93
N SER A 513 26.59 10.57 -24.78
CA SER A 513 27.08 9.20 -24.58
C SER A 513 27.23 8.97 -23.07
N THR A 514 27.08 7.74 -22.58
CA THR A 514 27.10 7.30 -21.15
C THR A 514 25.78 7.27 -20.38
N LEU A 515 24.64 7.51 -21.04
CA LEU A 515 23.33 7.26 -20.44
C LEU A 515 22.81 5.87 -20.88
N ASN A 516 23.14 4.76 -20.17
CA ASN A 516 22.36 3.52 -20.35
C ASN A 516 22.48 2.34 -19.35
N ALA A 517 23.31 2.37 -18.31
CA ALA A 517 23.39 1.27 -17.32
C ALA A 517 22.94 1.71 -15.91
N ALA A 518 23.50 2.79 -15.38
CA ALA A 518 23.20 3.27 -14.03
C ALA A 518 21.74 3.75 -13.85
N GLN A 519 21.13 4.36 -14.88
CA GLN A 519 19.72 4.74 -14.82
C GLN A 519 18.75 3.54 -14.89
N ARG A 520 19.19 2.40 -15.45
CA ARG A 520 18.41 1.16 -15.38
C ARG A 520 18.52 0.50 -13.98
N ALA A 521 19.66 0.65 -13.32
CA ALA A 521 19.89 0.15 -11.95
C ALA A 521 19.17 1.00 -10.87
N MET A 522 19.20 2.34 -10.99
CA MET A 522 18.46 3.22 -10.07
C MET A 522 16.93 3.09 -10.21
N LEU A 523 16.42 2.76 -11.41
CA LEU A 523 15.01 2.43 -11.62
C LEU A 523 14.62 1.09 -10.98
N SER A 524 15.55 0.16 -10.75
CA SER A 524 15.29 -1.11 -10.05
C SER A 524 15.33 -0.98 -8.52
N GLU A 525 16.22 -0.16 -7.95
CA GLU A 525 16.26 0.08 -6.50
C GLU A 525 15.02 0.82 -5.99
N TYR A 526 14.61 1.88 -6.69
CA TYR A 526 13.42 2.66 -6.31
C TYR A 526 12.10 1.89 -6.49
N GLN A 527 12.10 0.84 -7.33
CA GLN A 527 10.96 -0.06 -7.54
C GLN A 527 10.94 -1.25 -6.57
N MET A 528 12.07 -1.69 -6.00
CA MET A 528 12.12 -2.83 -5.06
C MET A 528 11.64 -2.50 -3.66
N ASP A 529 11.86 -1.27 -3.18
CA ASP A 529 11.37 -0.85 -1.85
C ASP A 529 9.85 -0.64 -1.79
N ASN A 530 9.22 -0.43 -2.94
CA ASN A 530 7.78 -0.18 -3.07
C ASN A 530 6.92 -1.43 -3.37
N LEU A 531 7.50 -2.63 -3.43
CA LEU A 531 6.77 -3.90 -3.63
C LEU A 531 6.50 -4.65 -2.31
N PRO A 532 5.31 -5.28 -2.12
CA PRO A 532 5.00 -6.07 -0.93
C PRO A 532 5.98 -7.24 -0.74
N ALA A 533 6.41 -7.52 0.49
CA ALA A 533 7.39 -8.56 0.81
C ALA A 533 7.07 -9.95 0.20
N ALA A 534 5.79 -10.31 0.07
CA ALA A 534 5.36 -11.56 -0.55
C ALA A 534 5.60 -11.64 -2.08
N LEU A 535 5.63 -10.50 -2.78
CA LEU A 535 5.99 -10.43 -4.20
C LEU A 535 7.51 -10.36 -4.42
N ARG A 536 8.28 -9.89 -3.42
CA ARG A 536 9.75 -9.96 -3.44
C ARG A 536 10.21 -11.41 -3.54
N ILE A 537 9.55 -12.30 -2.80
CA ILE A 537 9.94 -13.72 -2.69
C ILE A 537 9.66 -14.50 -3.98
N SER A 538 8.56 -14.25 -4.70
CA SER A 538 8.22 -15.03 -5.91
C SER A 538 9.01 -14.64 -7.16
N GLN A 539 9.63 -13.46 -7.17
CA GLN A 539 10.51 -13.01 -8.27
C GLN A 539 11.99 -13.30 -7.99
N ILE A 540 12.39 -13.37 -6.72
CA ILE A 540 13.75 -13.74 -6.29
C ILE A 540 13.92 -15.26 -6.23
N ILE A 541 12.85 -16.02 -5.95
CA ILE A 541 12.84 -17.48 -5.93
C ILE A 541 12.16 -17.96 -7.23
N PRO A 542 12.92 -18.25 -8.31
CA PRO A 542 12.37 -19.01 -9.43
C PRO A 542 11.81 -20.34 -8.91
N LYS A 543 10.71 -20.81 -9.52
CA LYS A 543 10.09 -22.11 -9.19
C LYS A 543 11.17 -23.18 -9.10
N PHE A 544 11.43 -23.66 -7.89
CA PHE A 544 12.40 -24.69 -7.61
C PHE A 544 11.90 -26.02 -8.21
N GLU A 545 12.44 -26.41 -9.36
CA GLU A 545 12.42 -27.80 -9.82
C GLU A 545 13.83 -28.35 -9.65
N PRO A 546 14.04 -29.29 -8.72
CA PRO A 546 15.37 -29.80 -8.48
C PRO A 546 15.82 -30.74 -9.61
N PRO A 547 17.09 -30.70 -10.02
CA PRO A 547 17.67 -31.83 -10.72
C PRO A 547 17.64 -33.05 -9.78
N LYS A 548 16.94 -34.10 -10.22
CA LYS A 548 16.89 -35.41 -9.56
C LYS A 548 18.31 -35.99 -9.52
N LYS A 549 19.10 -35.75 -8.45
CA LYS A 549 20.22 -36.61 -7.95
C LYS A 549 21.22 -35.97 -6.95
N PHE A 550 20.96 -34.85 -6.26
CA PHE A 550 22.00 -34.26 -5.38
C PHE A 550 21.93 -34.73 -3.91
N ASN A 551 23.01 -35.36 -3.41
CA ASN A 551 23.18 -35.67 -1.99
C ASN A 551 23.86 -34.50 -1.26
N LEU A 552 23.06 -33.51 -0.89
CA LEU A 552 23.50 -32.27 -0.23
C LEU A 552 24.26 -32.49 1.10
N THR A 553 24.19 -33.66 1.72
CA THR A 553 24.81 -33.93 3.04
C THR A 553 26.28 -34.29 2.90
N GLN A 554 26.63 -35.07 1.86
CA GLN A 554 28.01 -35.35 1.51
C GLN A 554 28.71 -34.05 1.10
N ILE A 555 28.03 -33.22 0.31
CA ILE A 555 28.55 -31.94 -0.19
C ILE A 555 28.88 -30.97 0.95
N ALA A 556 27.98 -30.82 1.92
CA ALA A 556 28.23 -29.94 3.07
C ALA A 556 29.36 -30.47 3.97
N LYS A 557 29.66 -31.77 3.93
CA LYS A 557 30.79 -32.38 4.63
C LYS A 557 32.10 -32.16 3.86
N ASP A 558 32.10 -32.38 2.55
CA ASP A 558 33.26 -32.15 1.69
C ASP A 558 33.67 -30.66 1.74
N LEU A 559 32.71 -29.73 1.70
CA LEU A 559 32.98 -28.29 1.84
C LEU A 559 33.61 -27.93 3.21
N LYS A 560 33.21 -28.61 4.29
CA LYS A 560 33.86 -28.45 5.61
C LYS A 560 35.28 -29.02 5.62
N ASP A 561 35.52 -30.11 4.90
CA ASP A 561 36.86 -30.71 4.76
C ASP A 561 37.81 -29.82 3.92
N PHE A 562 37.27 -28.95 3.06
CA PHE A 562 37.99 -27.88 2.35
C PHE A 562 38.16 -26.57 3.14
N GLY A 563 37.83 -26.57 4.44
CA GLY A 563 37.99 -25.42 5.34
C GLY A 563 36.82 -24.43 5.33
N ILE A 564 35.72 -24.71 4.63
CA ILE A 564 34.53 -23.82 4.63
C ILE A 564 33.67 -24.16 5.85
N HIS A 565 34.01 -23.55 6.98
CA HIS A 565 33.36 -23.82 8.27
C HIS A 565 32.08 -22.99 8.48
N SER A 566 31.96 -21.83 7.82
CA SER A 566 30.75 -21.02 7.81
C SER A 566 30.64 -20.22 6.50
N LEU A 567 29.41 -19.92 6.06
CA LEU A 567 29.13 -18.97 4.97
C LEU A 567 28.81 -17.57 5.56
N LYS A 568 29.52 -17.18 6.62
CA LYS A 568 29.27 -16.02 7.51
C LYS A 568 30.40 -14.99 7.31
N ASP A 569 30.28 -13.66 7.42
CA ASP A 569 29.24 -12.70 7.81
C ASP A 569 29.03 -11.68 6.66
N ASP A 570 27.80 -11.21 6.42
CA ASP A 570 27.45 -10.37 5.25
C ASP A 570 28.01 -8.93 5.27
N LYS A 571 28.62 -8.52 6.38
CA LYS A 571 29.08 -7.15 6.62
C LYS A 571 30.58 -7.01 6.68
N HIS A 572 31.25 -8.08 7.11
CA HIS A 572 32.65 -8.09 7.42
C HIS A 572 33.49 -8.19 6.15
N ILE A 573 34.52 -7.36 6.01
CA ILE A 573 35.48 -7.42 4.91
C ILE A 573 36.87 -7.59 5.52
N GLU A 574 37.54 -8.69 5.15
CA GLU A 574 38.85 -9.02 5.70
C GLU A 574 39.92 -8.01 5.24
N GLY A 575 40.75 -7.54 6.17
CA GLY A 575 41.95 -6.75 5.89
C GLY A 575 41.69 -5.30 5.46
N VAL A 576 40.48 -4.77 5.64
CA VAL A 576 40.13 -3.36 5.37
C VAL A 576 39.63 -2.63 6.63
N PRO A 577 39.90 -1.32 6.77
CA PRO A 577 39.61 -0.58 8.00
C PRO A 577 38.12 -0.32 8.26
N LEU A 578 37.30 -0.36 7.20
CA LEU A 578 35.87 -0.07 7.27
C LEU A 578 35.07 -1.24 6.69
N GLU A 579 34.04 -1.61 7.44
CA GLU A 579 33.04 -2.58 7.02
C GLU A 579 32.14 -2.04 5.91
N ARG A 580 31.36 -2.92 5.31
CA ARG A 580 30.47 -2.56 4.21
C ARG A 580 29.35 -1.59 4.61
N ASP A 581 28.98 -1.54 5.89
CA ASP A 581 27.99 -0.60 6.43
C ASP A 581 28.62 0.73 6.93
N GLY A 582 29.89 0.97 6.59
CA GLY A 582 30.63 2.18 6.95
C GLY A 582 31.09 2.24 8.40
N LYS A 583 30.97 1.14 9.15
CA LYS A 583 31.51 1.03 10.51
C LYS A 583 32.99 0.67 10.48
N ILE A 584 33.72 0.99 11.55
CA ILE A 584 35.10 0.54 11.71
C ILE A 584 35.12 -0.98 11.87
N ASN A 585 35.96 -1.65 11.10
CA ASN A 585 36.24 -3.07 11.25
C ASN A 585 36.99 -3.30 12.58
N PRO A 586 36.36 -3.96 13.57
CA PRO A 586 36.97 -4.17 14.89
C PRO A 586 38.12 -5.18 14.86
N ASP A 587 38.11 -6.10 13.90
CA ASP A 587 39.10 -7.17 13.76
C ASP A 587 40.23 -6.79 12.79
N PHE A 588 40.19 -5.63 12.13
CA PHE A 588 41.19 -5.14 11.15
C PHE A 588 42.66 -5.30 11.60
N HIS A 589 42.98 -4.88 12.83
CA HIS A 589 44.34 -4.94 13.34
C HIS A 589 44.79 -6.37 13.64
N LYS A 590 43.88 -7.16 14.22
CA LYS A 590 44.06 -8.60 14.40
C LYS A 590 44.25 -9.27 13.04
N GLU A 591 43.52 -8.79 12.03
CA GLU A 591 43.45 -9.39 10.71
C GLU A 591 44.77 -9.40 9.97
N ILE A 592 45.32 -8.19 9.93
CA ILE A 592 46.55 -7.85 9.26
C ILE A 592 47.77 -8.40 10.01
N PHE A 593 47.68 -8.52 11.34
CA PHE A 593 48.78 -8.96 12.19
C PHE A 593 48.87 -10.49 12.33
N LEU A 594 47.75 -11.18 12.59
CA LEU A 594 47.75 -12.63 12.85
C LEU A 594 47.58 -13.50 11.58
N GLY A 595 47.03 -12.96 10.49
CA GLY A 595 46.69 -13.75 9.29
C GLY A 595 45.57 -14.79 9.53
N ASN A 596 45.32 -15.71 8.59
CA ASN A 596 44.19 -16.69 8.56
C ASN A 596 43.41 -16.91 9.88
N HIS A 597 42.34 -16.16 10.11
CA HIS A 597 41.58 -16.13 11.37
C HIS A 597 40.76 -17.38 11.67
N GLU A 598 40.39 -18.14 10.64
CA GLU A 598 39.49 -19.31 10.79
C GLU A 598 40.06 -20.41 11.70
N LEU A 599 41.37 -20.50 11.86
CA LEU A 599 42.03 -21.46 12.76
C LEU A 599 42.15 -20.96 14.22
N PHE A 600 41.83 -19.70 14.49
CA PHE A 600 42.08 -19.03 15.77
C PHE A 600 40.84 -18.91 16.66
N GLU A 601 39.63 -19.15 16.13
CA GLU A 601 38.37 -18.86 16.84
C GLU A 601 38.00 -19.85 17.96
N THR A 602 38.57 -21.05 18.02
CA THR A 602 38.09 -22.08 18.98
C THR A 602 39.04 -22.41 20.13
N ASP A 603 40.36 -22.20 20.00
CA ASP A 603 41.34 -22.71 20.97
C ASP A 603 42.21 -21.66 21.68
N ILE A 604 42.14 -20.38 21.31
CA ILE A 604 43.12 -19.35 21.73
C ILE A 604 42.54 -18.31 22.70
N GLN A 605 41.22 -18.09 22.72
CA GLN A 605 40.60 -17.12 23.64
C GLN A 605 40.67 -17.54 25.11
N ASN A 606 40.78 -18.84 25.41
CA ASN A 606 40.74 -19.37 26.78
C ASN A 606 42.11 -19.79 27.35
N ASP A 607 43.20 -19.72 26.57
CA ASP A 607 44.49 -20.35 26.91
C ASP A 607 45.66 -19.37 26.72
N GLU A 608 45.99 -18.60 27.76
CA GLU A 608 47.06 -17.56 27.76
C GLU A 608 48.40 -18.09 27.23
N GLN A 609 48.77 -19.32 27.57
CA GLN A 609 50.03 -19.94 27.14
C GLN A 609 50.11 -20.19 25.63
N LYS A 610 48.97 -20.43 24.96
CA LYS A 610 48.94 -20.60 23.49
C LYS A 610 49.02 -19.26 22.77
N ARG A 611 48.43 -18.20 23.34
CA ARG A 611 48.56 -16.82 22.82
C ARG A 611 50.00 -16.35 22.83
N ASP A 612 50.65 -16.43 23.99
CA ASP A 612 52.01 -15.91 24.16
C ASP A 612 53.02 -16.65 23.28
N LYS A 613 52.87 -17.97 23.15
CA LYS A 613 53.70 -18.79 22.27
C LYS A 613 53.51 -18.44 20.80
N LYS A 614 52.29 -18.10 20.39
CA LYS A 614 52.00 -17.72 19.00
C LYS A 614 52.47 -16.30 18.68
N LEU A 615 52.36 -15.37 19.63
CA LEU A 615 52.95 -14.04 19.51
C LEU A 615 54.49 -14.11 19.45
N GLU A 616 55.11 -15.05 20.16
CA GLU A 616 56.54 -15.34 20.05
C GLU A 616 56.92 -15.92 18.67
N GLU A 617 56.10 -16.82 18.10
CA GLU A 617 56.30 -17.30 16.72
C GLU A 617 56.22 -16.15 15.70
N ILE A 618 55.21 -15.28 15.82
CA ILE A 618 55.00 -14.11 14.94
C ILE A 618 56.15 -13.11 15.08
N PHE A 619 56.61 -12.86 16.31
CA PHE A 619 57.74 -11.98 16.58
C PHE A 619 59.01 -12.47 15.87
N ASN A 620 59.30 -13.77 15.97
CA ASN A 620 60.47 -14.37 15.31
C ASN A 620 60.35 -14.41 13.78
N GLU A 621 59.13 -14.45 13.23
CA GLU A 621 58.90 -14.37 11.78
C GLU A 621 58.98 -12.93 11.23
N ALA A 622 58.63 -11.95 12.07
CA ALA A 622 58.67 -10.53 11.72
C ALA A 622 60.07 -9.92 11.91
N ASP A 623 60.85 -10.42 12.86
CA ASP A 623 62.27 -10.07 13.10
C ASP A 623 63.18 -10.71 12.05
N VAL A 624 63.46 -9.96 10.97
CA VAL A 624 64.22 -10.46 9.80
C VAL A 624 65.73 -10.37 10.06
N ASP A 625 66.20 -9.40 10.83
CA ASP A 625 67.61 -9.23 11.15
C ASP A 625 68.07 -9.98 12.41
N HIS A 626 67.12 -10.60 13.12
CA HIS A 626 67.28 -11.45 14.31
C HIS A 626 67.90 -10.70 15.50
N ASP A 627 67.63 -9.39 15.62
CA ASP A 627 68.17 -8.55 16.69
C ASP A 627 67.32 -8.55 17.99
N GLN A 628 66.23 -9.35 18.02
CA GLN A 628 65.23 -9.42 19.09
C GLN A 628 64.52 -8.10 19.37
N ARG A 629 64.46 -7.21 18.38
CA ARG A 629 63.71 -5.96 18.38
C ARG A 629 62.93 -5.86 17.09
N LEU A 630 61.72 -5.32 17.16
CA LEU A 630 60.90 -5.16 15.97
C LEU A 630 60.90 -3.70 15.54
N SER A 631 61.55 -3.41 14.40
CA SER A 631 61.49 -2.08 13.79
C SER A 631 60.18 -1.87 13.03
N LYS A 632 59.79 -0.60 12.85
CA LYS A 632 58.56 -0.24 12.11
C LYS A 632 58.57 -0.76 10.66
N ASP A 633 59.74 -0.80 10.03
CA ASP A 633 59.90 -1.28 8.66
C ASP A 633 59.82 -2.81 8.57
N GLU A 634 60.32 -3.53 9.58
CA GLU A 634 60.19 -5.00 9.65
C GLU A 634 58.75 -5.42 9.86
N LEU A 635 58.05 -4.78 10.80
CA LEU A 635 56.62 -5.06 11.00
C LEU A 635 55.80 -4.70 9.75
N LEU A 636 56.14 -3.60 9.06
CA LEU A 636 55.48 -3.21 7.81
C LEU A 636 55.68 -4.25 6.71
N ASN A 637 56.90 -4.77 6.57
CA ASN A 637 57.18 -5.81 5.57
C ASN A 637 56.53 -7.15 5.93
N TYR A 638 56.48 -7.50 7.21
CA TYR A 638 55.78 -8.69 7.71
C TYR A 638 54.28 -8.63 7.40
N VAL A 639 53.65 -7.51 7.75
CA VAL A 639 52.23 -7.26 7.46
C VAL A 639 51.94 -7.33 5.95
N LEU A 640 52.72 -6.63 5.11
CA LEU A 640 52.53 -6.65 3.66
C LEU A 640 52.72 -8.06 3.07
N LYS A 641 53.63 -8.86 3.64
CA LYS A 641 53.82 -10.25 3.26
C LYS A 641 52.61 -11.11 3.66
N ASN A 642 52.06 -10.93 4.85
CA ASN A 642 50.87 -11.65 5.32
C ASN A 642 49.63 -11.34 4.47
N VAL A 643 49.38 -10.07 4.15
CA VAL A 643 48.24 -9.69 3.30
C VAL A 643 48.41 -10.26 1.88
N ASN A 644 49.62 -10.21 1.30
CA ASN A 644 49.88 -10.84 0.00
C ASN A 644 49.69 -12.37 0.04
N GLN A 645 50.14 -13.02 1.11
CA GLN A 645 49.97 -14.45 1.31
C GLN A 645 48.48 -14.81 1.42
N HIS A 646 47.70 -14.04 2.16
CA HIS A 646 46.24 -14.20 2.24
C HIS A 646 45.57 -14.09 0.86
N ILE A 647 45.94 -13.07 0.05
CA ILE A 647 45.42 -12.92 -1.32
C ILE A 647 45.76 -14.14 -2.20
N HIS A 648 46.99 -14.65 -2.09
CA HIS A 648 47.41 -15.83 -2.85
C HIS A 648 46.67 -17.09 -2.40
N GLU A 649 46.53 -17.31 -1.10
CA GLU A 649 45.80 -18.45 -0.55
C GLU A 649 44.31 -18.41 -0.89
N ALA A 650 43.67 -17.23 -0.87
CA ALA A 650 42.29 -17.04 -1.29
C ALA A 650 42.09 -17.44 -2.77
N LYS A 651 43.00 -17.00 -3.66
CA LYS A 651 42.98 -17.38 -5.09
C LYS A 651 43.19 -18.88 -5.29
N GLU A 652 44.12 -19.49 -4.57
CA GLU A 652 44.42 -20.92 -4.67
C GLU A 652 43.27 -21.78 -4.14
N ARG A 653 42.72 -21.47 -2.95
CA ARG A 653 41.56 -22.17 -2.39
C ARG A 653 40.34 -22.05 -3.30
N ASN A 654 40.10 -20.86 -3.83
CA ASN A 654 39.02 -20.64 -4.79
C ASN A 654 39.21 -21.48 -6.06
N SER A 655 40.43 -21.54 -6.58
CA SER A 655 40.76 -22.38 -7.74
C SER A 655 40.58 -23.88 -7.46
N GLN A 656 40.98 -24.33 -6.27
CA GLN A 656 40.81 -25.72 -5.83
C GLN A 656 39.34 -26.13 -5.71
N LEU A 657 38.45 -25.22 -5.29
CA LEU A 657 37.01 -25.49 -5.25
C LEU A 657 36.43 -25.79 -6.64
N PHE A 658 36.84 -25.06 -7.67
CA PHE A 658 36.37 -25.31 -9.04
C PHE A 658 37.01 -26.56 -9.67
N ILE A 659 38.27 -26.87 -9.33
CA ILE A 659 38.98 -28.05 -9.86
C ILE A 659 38.51 -29.35 -9.19
N HIS A 660 38.33 -29.37 -7.87
CA HIS A 660 37.92 -30.57 -7.14
C HIS A 660 36.47 -30.97 -7.44
N ASN A 661 35.59 -29.98 -7.61
CA ASN A 661 34.16 -30.21 -7.86
C ASN A 661 33.84 -30.68 -9.29
N ALA A 662 34.77 -30.52 -10.24
CA ALA A 662 34.66 -31.08 -11.60
C ALA A 662 34.60 -32.62 -11.64
N ASN A 663 35.03 -33.33 -10.58
CA ASN A 663 34.96 -34.79 -10.49
C ASN A 663 33.68 -35.32 -9.80
N ILE A 664 32.84 -34.44 -9.22
CA ILE A 664 31.67 -34.80 -8.39
C ILE A 664 30.35 -34.34 -9.06
N ASP A 665 30.38 -33.81 -10.29
CA ASP A 665 29.22 -33.17 -10.96
C ASP A 665 28.62 -32.06 -10.09
N LEU A 666 29.46 -31.38 -9.33
CA LEU A 666 29.10 -30.29 -8.44
C LEU A 666 29.69 -28.99 -9.00
N PHE A 667 28.93 -27.90 -8.99
CA PHE A 667 29.40 -26.55 -9.39
C PHE A 667 29.88 -26.33 -10.84
N VAL A 668 29.76 -27.31 -11.73
CA VAL A 668 30.35 -27.19 -13.07
C VAL A 668 29.43 -27.82 -14.12
N SER A 669 28.29 -27.17 -14.34
CA SER A 669 27.84 -27.04 -15.72
C SER A 669 28.76 -25.99 -16.37
N LEU A 670 29.92 -26.41 -16.89
CA LEU A 670 30.82 -25.59 -17.72
C LEU A 670 31.78 -24.59 -17.01
N GLY A 671 32.05 -24.73 -15.72
CA GLY A 671 33.05 -23.90 -15.01
C GLY A 671 32.47 -22.63 -14.38
N LYS A 672 31.16 -22.63 -14.11
CA LYS A 672 30.41 -21.52 -13.52
C LYS A 672 29.49 -22.00 -12.40
N VAL A 673 29.28 -21.15 -11.40
CA VAL A 673 28.39 -21.40 -10.27
C VAL A 673 27.04 -20.76 -10.53
N THR A 674 25.95 -21.52 -10.42
CA THR A 674 24.59 -20.96 -10.55
C THR A 674 24.03 -20.50 -9.20
N TRP A 675 23.19 -19.46 -9.21
CA TRP A 675 22.50 -18.99 -7.99
C TRP A 675 21.69 -20.08 -7.28
N HIS A 676 21.09 -21.00 -8.05
CA HIS A 676 20.25 -22.07 -7.53
C HIS A 676 21.03 -23.06 -6.68
N GLU A 677 22.24 -23.42 -7.12
CA GLU A 677 23.14 -24.33 -6.41
C GLU A 677 23.67 -23.67 -5.13
N TYR A 678 24.11 -22.42 -5.23
CA TYR A 678 24.59 -21.64 -4.09
C TYR A 678 23.50 -21.48 -3.02
N PHE A 679 22.27 -21.09 -3.42
CA PHE A 679 21.14 -20.90 -2.51
C PHE A 679 20.76 -22.19 -1.77
N ALA A 680 20.73 -23.33 -2.46
CA ALA A 680 20.39 -24.61 -1.84
C ALA A 680 21.41 -25.04 -0.78
N LEU A 681 22.70 -24.75 -1.01
CA LEU A 681 23.77 -25.02 -0.05
C LEU A 681 23.69 -24.07 1.14
N TYR A 682 23.50 -22.78 0.90
CA TYR A 682 23.40 -21.75 1.93
C TYR A 682 22.29 -22.06 2.95
N VAL A 683 21.08 -22.40 2.47
CA VAL A 683 19.93 -22.76 3.33
C VAL A 683 20.24 -24.00 4.19
N LYS A 684 21.01 -24.96 3.65
CA LYS A 684 21.38 -26.18 4.38
C LYS A 684 22.40 -25.91 5.48
N PHE A 685 23.43 -25.11 5.20
CA PHE A 685 24.42 -24.71 6.21
C PHE A 685 23.76 -23.93 7.36
N HIS A 686 22.87 -22.99 7.05
CA HIS A 686 22.16 -22.19 8.06
C HIS A 686 21.25 -23.04 8.97
N LYS A 687 20.64 -24.12 8.44
CA LYS A 687 19.79 -25.03 9.24
C LYS A 687 20.55 -26.18 9.93
N MET A 688 21.77 -26.52 9.50
CA MET A 688 22.59 -27.51 10.23
C MET A 688 23.16 -26.98 11.54
N ASN A 689 23.28 -25.65 11.69
CA ASN A 689 23.60 -25.01 12.97
C ASN A 689 22.39 -24.92 13.93
N SER A 690 21.16 -25.12 13.42
CA SER A 690 19.94 -25.25 14.24
C SER A 690 19.66 -26.74 14.50
N THR A 691 19.71 -27.17 15.76
CA THR A 691 19.81 -28.57 16.23
C THR A 691 18.62 -29.51 15.95
N SER A 692 17.84 -29.34 14.89
CA SER A 692 16.68 -30.20 14.62
C SER A 692 16.33 -30.34 13.14
N VAL A 693 16.98 -31.26 12.42
CA VAL A 693 16.46 -31.74 11.12
C VAL A 693 16.76 -33.24 10.93
N LYS A 694 15.71 -34.03 10.66
CA LYS A 694 15.80 -35.44 10.22
C LYS A 694 16.01 -35.51 8.70
N GLU A 695 16.77 -36.52 8.25
CA GLU A 695 17.28 -36.67 6.88
C GLU A 695 16.23 -36.82 5.75
N SER A 696 14.94 -37.08 6.04
CA SER A 696 14.00 -37.57 5.02
C SER A 696 13.18 -36.52 4.26
N ASP A 697 13.12 -35.26 4.69
CA ASP A 697 12.19 -34.27 4.10
C ASP A 697 12.93 -33.01 3.62
N THR A 698 13.71 -33.15 2.55
CA THR A 698 14.50 -32.03 1.98
C THR A 698 13.69 -31.11 1.06
N PHE A 699 12.48 -31.49 0.63
CA PHE A 699 11.74 -30.77 -0.42
C PHE A 699 10.57 -29.90 0.06
N ASP A 700 9.74 -30.39 0.97
CA ASP A 700 8.58 -29.61 1.46
C ASP A 700 9.00 -28.44 2.38
N PHE A 701 10.28 -28.38 2.77
CA PHE A 701 10.80 -27.44 3.76
C PHE A 701 11.25 -26.08 3.19
N ILE A 702 11.38 -25.96 1.86
CA ILE A 702 11.75 -24.71 1.16
C ILE A 702 10.51 -23.81 0.91
N GLN A 703 9.31 -24.36 0.99
CA GLN A 703 8.04 -23.62 0.84
C GLN A 703 7.48 -23.05 2.16
N GLY A 704 8.17 -23.27 3.29
CA GLY A 704 7.79 -22.71 4.58
C GLY A 704 8.13 -21.20 4.69
N PRO A 705 7.40 -20.44 5.51
CA PRO A 705 7.72 -19.04 5.73
C PRO A 705 9.09 -18.91 6.41
N PHE A 706 10.06 -18.34 5.70
CA PHE A 706 11.34 -17.93 6.28
C PHE A 706 11.12 -16.78 7.28
N ASP A 707 11.91 -16.73 8.33
CA ASP A 707 11.90 -15.59 9.26
C ASP A 707 12.27 -14.29 8.54
N ASN A 708 11.71 -13.16 8.97
CA ASN A 708 11.89 -11.87 8.31
C ASN A 708 13.36 -11.41 8.29
N ASN A 709 14.16 -11.84 9.27
CA ASN A 709 15.60 -11.54 9.33
C ASN A 709 16.36 -12.33 8.26
N PHE A 710 16.11 -13.65 8.17
CA PHE A 710 16.70 -14.51 7.14
C PHE A 710 16.30 -14.07 5.72
N GLN A 711 15.07 -13.59 5.52
CA GLN A 711 14.65 -13.03 4.22
C GLN A 711 15.42 -11.76 3.84
N ARG A 712 15.77 -10.91 4.81
CA ARG A 712 16.58 -9.70 4.55
C ARG A 712 18.02 -10.06 4.19
N GLU A 713 18.60 -11.05 4.85
CA GLU A 713 19.95 -11.57 4.54
C GLU A 713 20.00 -12.15 3.12
N LEU A 714 19.01 -12.97 2.74
CA LEU A 714 18.92 -13.52 1.39
C LEU A 714 18.84 -12.46 0.30
N VAL A 715 18.13 -11.35 0.56
CA VAL A 715 18.07 -10.22 -0.38
C VAL A 715 19.44 -9.56 -0.54
N LYS A 716 20.18 -9.34 0.55
CA LYS A 716 21.53 -8.76 0.51
C LYS A 716 22.51 -9.63 -0.28
N ILE A 717 22.51 -10.94 0.00
CA ILE A 717 23.33 -11.92 -0.72
C ILE A 717 22.98 -11.93 -2.21
N ARG A 718 21.70 -11.79 -2.55
CA ARG A 718 21.26 -11.72 -3.95
C ARG A 718 21.77 -10.47 -4.67
N PHE A 719 21.81 -9.32 -4.00
CA PHE A 719 22.40 -8.11 -4.57
C PHE A 719 23.91 -8.26 -4.79
N ARG A 720 24.64 -8.84 -3.82
CA ARG A 720 26.08 -9.15 -3.96
C ARG A 720 26.35 -10.07 -5.15
N TRP A 721 25.49 -11.06 -5.37
CA TRP A 721 25.59 -11.97 -6.50
C TRP A 721 25.51 -11.21 -7.84
N THR A 722 24.54 -10.30 -7.96
CA THR A 722 24.38 -9.50 -9.20
C THR A 722 25.48 -8.45 -9.39
N GLU A 723 26.14 -8.04 -8.31
CA GLU A 723 27.27 -7.11 -8.37
C GLU A 723 28.55 -7.80 -8.83
N ALA A 724 28.77 -9.04 -8.38
CA ALA A 724 29.90 -9.86 -8.81
C ALA A 724 29.76 -10.39 -10.25
N ASP A 725 28.53 -10.58 -10.73
CA ASP A 725 28.19 -10.99 -12.11
C ASP A 725 28.36 -9.82 -13.09
N VAL A 726 29.60 -9.62 -13.56
CA VAL A 726 29.94 -8.57 -14.53
C VAL A 726 29.39 -8.95 -15.92
N GLY A 727 29.30 -10.25 -16.21
CA GLY A 727 28.74 -10.79 -17.45
C GLY A 727 27.23 -10.60 -17.61
N GLY A 728 26.49 -10.43 -16.51
CA GLY A 728 25.04 -10.31 -16.45
C GLY A 728 24.30 -11.59 -16.88
N ASP A 729 24.96 -12.75 -16.80
CA ASP A 729 24.40 -14.04 -17.21
C ASP A 729 23.78 -14.82 -16.04
N ASN A 730 23.81 -14.24 -14.84
CA ASN A 730 23.27 -14.75 -13.59
C ASN A 730 23.95 -16.06 -13.13
N GLU A 731 25.17 -16.30 -13.61
CA GLU A 731 26.10 -17.34 -13.21
C GLU A 731 27.44 -16.66 -12.85
N LEU A 732 28.19 -17.19 -11.88
CA LEU A 732 29.50 -16.62 -11.53
C LEU A 732 30.62 -17.51 -12.05
N ASP A 733 31.53 -16.94 -12.84
CA ASP A 733 32.78 -17.61 -13.19
C ASP A 733 33.76 -17.67 -11.99
N ILE A 734 34.96 -18.23 -12.20
CA ILE A 734 35.94 -18.43 -11.14
C ILE A 734 36.43 -17.12 -10.52
N ASP A 735 36.56 -16.06 -11.33
CA ASP A 735 37.08 -14.76 -10.93
C ASP A 735 35.94 -13.91 -10.31
N GLU A 736 34.73 -13.99 -10.88
CA GLU A 736 33.51 -13.38 -10.34
C GLU A 736 33.11 -14.00 -8.99
N PHE A 737 33.24 -15.32 -8.85
CA PHE A 737 32.98 -16.00 -7.58
C PHE A 737 34.05 -15.68 -6.52
N LEU A 738 35.31 -15.45 -6.93
CA LEU A 738 36.34 -14.92 -6.05
C LEU A 738 35.96 -13.53 -5.54
N ALA A 739 35.53 -12.63 -6.44
CA ALA A 739 35.10 -11.26 -6.10
C ALA A 739 33.87 -11.23 -5.19
N PHE A 740 32.96 -12.19 -5.34
CA PHE A 740 31.79 -12.34 -4.48
C PHE A 740 32.16 -12.71 -3.03
N ARG A 741 33.18 -13.56 -2.85
CA ARG A 741 33.64 -14.05 -1.54
C ARG A 741 34.65 -13.12 -0.86
N HIS A 742 35.59 -12.62 -1.65
CA HIS A 742 36.74 -11.81 -1.24
C HIS A 742 36.70 -10.46 -1.98
N PRO A 743 35.71 -9.60 -1.67
CA PRO A 743 35.56 -8.30 -2.34
C PRO A 743 36.79 -7.38 -2.18
N GLU A 744 37.61 -7.60 -1.15
CA GLU A 744 38.88 -6.91 -0.89
C GLU A 744 39.95 -7.18 -1.95
N ILE A 745 39.85 -8.29 -2.70
CA ILE A 745 40.85 -8.70 -3.71
C ILE A 745 40.51 -8.11 -5.10
N ALA A 746 39.23 -7.82 -5.34
CA ALA A 746 38.72 -7.49 -6.67
C ALA A 746 38.57 -5.98 -6.90
N GLY A 747 39.33 -5.46 -7.87
CA GLY A 747 39.36 -4.06 -8.34
C GLY A 747 38.00 -3.35 -8.47
N HIS A 748 37.00 -4.08 -8.95
CA HIS A 748 35.67 -3.56 -9.21
C HIS A 748 34.76 -3.59 -7.97
N SER A 749 34.95 -4.58 -7.09
CA SER A 749 34.11 -4.80 -5.90
C SER A 749 34.30 -3.70 -4.85
N TYR A 750 35.54 -3.33 -4.50
CA TYR A 750 35.75 -2.23 -3.56
C TYR A 750 35.31 -0.87 -4.14
N LYS A 751 35.32 -0.70 -5.47
CA LYS A 751 34.78 0.51 -6.11
C LYS A 751 33.27 0.66 -5.91
N HIS A 752 32.54 -0.44 -6.01
CA HIS A 752 31.11 -0.48 -5.76
C HIS A 752 30.78 -0.35 -4.27
N ILE A 753 31.60 -0.91 -3.37
CA ILE A 753 31.48 -0.72 -1.92
C ILE A 753 31.65 0.75 -1.54
N VAL A 754 32.66 1.43 -2.09
CA VAL A 754 32.85 2.87 -1.85
C VAL A 754 31.68 3.70 -2.42
N ASP A 755 31.15 3.33 -3.58
CA ASP A 755 29.98 4.00 -4.16
C ASP A 755 28.71 3.83 -3.30
N ASP A 756 28.47 2.62 -2.77
CA ASP A 756 27.37 2.33 -1.85
C ASP A 756 27.53 3.08 -0.51
N LEU A 757 28.76 3.11 0.03
CA LEU A 757 29.08 3.85 1.25
C LEU A 757 28.80 5.35 1.10
N ILE A 758 29.22 5.95 -0.03
CA ILE A 758 28.90 7.36 -0.32
C ILE A 758 27.39 7.53 -0.42
N LEU A 759 26.67 6.68 -1.15
CA LEU A 759 25.21 6.78 -1.29
C LEU A 759 24.46 6.67 0.06
N GLN A 760 24.98 5.91 1.01
CA GLN A 760 24.37 5.74 2.33
C GLN A 760 24.64 6.91 3.28
N MET A 761 25.82 7.52 3.19
CA MET A 761 26.29 8.53 4.14
C MET A 761 26.13 9.97 3.63
N ASP A 762 26.15 10.18 2.31
CA ASP A 762 26.01 11.49 1.65
C ASP A 762 24.56 12.00 1.72
N ARG A 763 24.33 13.04 2.52
CA ARG A 763 22.99 13.60 2.75
C ARG A 763 22.70 14.81 1.91
N ASN A 764 23.74 15.56 1.58
CA ASN A 764 23.64 16.76 0.78
C ASN A 764 23.71 16.44 -0.74
N ASN A 765 24.00 15.16 -1.07
CA ASN A 765 24.06 14.58 -2.41
C ASN A 765 25.13 15.24 -3.29
N ASP A 766 26.28 15.59 -2.70
CA ASP A 766 27.42 16.22 -3.37
C ASP A 766 28.53 15.24 -3.81
N GLN A 767 28.31 13.93 -3.61
CA GLN A 767 29.20 12.81 -3.90
C GLN A 767 30.52 12.83 -3.12
N LYS A 768 30.55 13.54 -1.99
CA LYS A 768 31.67 13.59 -1.06
C LYS A 768 31.13 13.42 0.36
N LEU A 769 32.01 13.04 1.29
CA LEU A 769 31.62 12.89 2.68
C LEU A 769 32.32 13.94 3.53
N ASN A 770 31.54 14.79 4.20
CA ASN A 770 32.08 15.67 5.22
C ASN A 770 32.13 14.97 6.60
N GLU A 771 32.86 15.55 7.55
CA GLU A 771 33.06 14.97 8.89
C GLU A 771 31.73 14.66 9.61
N THR A 772 30.68 15.46 9.38
CA THR A 772 29.37 15.29 10.03
C THR A 772 28.49 14.22 9.37
N GLU A 773 28.69 13.97 8.08
CA GLU A 773 28.08 12.88 7.33
C GLU A 773 28.75 11.55 7.65
N PHE A 774 30.08 11.56 7.77
CA PHE A 774 30.87 10.40 8.16
C PHE A 774 30.61 9.97 9.61
N ALA A 775 30.68 10.90 10.57
CA ALA A 775 30.45 10.63 11.99
C ALA A 775 28.96 10.75 12.40
N PHE A 776 28.04 10.25 11.59
CA PHE A 776 26.61 10.32 11.89
C PHE A 776 26.15 9.23 12.87
N LEU A 777 25.55 9.62 14.01
CA LEU A 777 24.95 8.69 14.97
C LEU A 777 23.53 8.27 14.52
N PRO A 778 23.24 6.98 14.26
CA PRO A 778 21.90 6.52 13.91
C PRO A 778 20.90 6.80 15.03
N SER A 779 19.70 7.30 14.68
CA SER A 779 18.68 7.74 15.63
C SER A 779 18.16 6.67 16.61
N SER A 780 18.50 5.39 16.40
CA SER A 780 18.08 4.27 17.24
C SER A 780 18.80 4.17 18.60
N ILE A 781 19.89 4.92 18.79
CA ILE A 781 20.69 4.88 20.03
C ILE A 781 20.23 5.97 21.03
N LEU A 782 19.44 6.94 20.57
CA LEU A 782 19.04 8.11 21.37
C LEU A 782 17.71 7.93 22.14
N GLU A 783 17.06 6.77 22.11
CA GLU A 783 15.73 6.60 22.71
C GLU A 783 15.73 6.25 24.22
N ASP A 784 16.84 5.80 24.81
CA ASP A 784 16.93 5.55 26.25
C ASP A 784 17.67 6.68 26.99
N GLY A 785 16.96 7.78 27.19
CA GLY A 785 17.40 8.87 28.05
C GLY A 785 17.50 8.43 29.51
N GLY A 786 18.73 8.19 29.99
CA GLY A 786 18.97 8.11 31.44
C GLY A 786 20.36 7.69 31.92
N ASN A 787 21.15 6.96 31.12
CA ASN A 787 22.37 6.35 31.65
C ASN A 787 23.64 7.15 31.23
N LYS A 788 24.38 7.67 32.21
CA LYS A 788 25.58 8.52 31.96
C LYS A 788 26.67 7.79 31.18
N GLU A 789 26.79 6.48 31.36
CA GLU A 789 27.76 5.64 30.66
C GLU A 789 27.49 5.54 29.15
N TRP A 790 26.21 5.50 28.74
CA TRP A 790 25.82 5.40 27.34
C TRP A 790 26.16 6.69 26.59
N VAL A 791 25.97 7.84 27.25
CA VAL A 791 26.38 9.15 26.73
C VAL A 791 27.89 9.27 26.59
N GLU A 792 28.66 8.66 27.49
CA GLU A 792 30.13 8.60 27.40
C GLU A 792 30.63 7.58 26.38
N MET A 793 29.86 6.53 26.08
CA MET A 793 30.16 5.60 24.99
C MET A 793 29.87 6.22 23.62
N ASP A 794 28.73 6.88 23.45
CA ASP A 794 28.37 7.58 22.21
C ASP A 794 29.38 8.67 21.86
N LYS A 795 29.86 9.41 22.86
CA LYS A 795 30.92 10.41 22.68
C LYS A 795 32.24 9.80 22.24
N ARG A 796 32.67 8.71 22.89
CA ARG A 796 33.91 8.01 22.52
C ARG A 796 33.82 7.43 21.11
N TRP A 797 32.67 6.88 20.73
CA TRP A 797 32.43 6.39 19.38
C TRP A 797 32.50 7.51 18.34
N LEU A 798 31.87 8.66 18.61
CA LEU A 798 31.94 9.84 17.74
C LEU A 798 33.37 10.37 17.58
N GLU A 799 34.14 10.43 18.67
CA GLU A 799 35.54 10.84 18.66
C GLU A 799 36.41 9.90 17.81
N GLU A 800 36.13 8.60 17.87
CA GLU A 800 36.79 7.59 17.04
C GLU A 800 36.49 7.77 15.55
N GLN A 801 35.22 7.94 15.19
CA GLN A 801 34.81 8.16 13.79
C GLN A 801 35.40 9.45 13.21
N LYS A 802 35.47 10.51 14.01
CA LYS A 802 36.12 11.77 13.62
C LYS A 802 37.62 11.61 13.42
N ARG A 803 38.27 10.76 14.23
CA ARG A 803 39.69 10.47 14.09
C ARG A 803 39.96 9.73 12.78
N GLU A 804 39.22 8.66 12.49
CA GLU A 804 39.34 7.92 11.23
C GLU A 804 39.07 8.80 10.01
N PHE A 805 38.08 9.70 10.09
CA PHE A 805 37.81 10.70 9.05
C PHE A 805 39.05 11.55 8.72
N HIS A 806 39.69 12.12 9.74
CA HIS A 806 40.88 12.95 9.56
C HIS A 806 42.11 12.19 9.07
N GLU A 807 42.12 10.87 9.20
CA GLU A 807 43.23 10.01 8.78
C GLU A 807 43.09 9.57 7.33
N MET A 808 41.85 9.35 6.87
CA MET A 808 41.56 9.10 5.47
C MET A 808 41.64 10.38 4.61
N ASP A 809 41.48 11.55 5.22
CA ASP A 809 41.64 12.86 4.60
C ASP A 809 43.14 13.23 4.43
N GLU A 810 43.77 12.66 3.38
CA GLU A 810 45.20 12.89 3.07
C GLU A 810 45.51 14.37 2.83
N ASN A 811 44.58 15.10 2.21
CA ASN A 811 44.79 16.47 1.75
C ASN A 811 44.41 17.53 2.82
N LYS A 812 43.72 17.10 3.90
CA LYS A 812 43.25 17.89 5.05
C LYS A 812 42.28 19.01 4.67
N ASP A 813 41.48 18.81 3.63
CA ASP A 813 40.46 19.76 3.18
C ASP A 813 39.12 19.60 3.93
N GLY A 814 39.02 18.60 4.81
CA GLY A 814 37.85 18.32 5.63
C GLY A 814 36.75 17.58 4.88
N VAL A 815 37.06 16.97 3.73
CA VAL A 815 36.11 16.26 2.87
C VAL A 815 36.75 14.99 2.29
N LEU A 816 36.13 13.83 2.51
CA LEU A 816 36.56 12.57 1.89
C LEU A 816 35.99 12.46 0.47
N THR A 817 36.90 12.43 -0.50
CA THR A 817 36.58 12.16 -1.90
C THR A 817 36.58 10.65 -2.19
N LYS A 818 35.92 10.25 -3.27
CA LYS A 818 35.92 8.86 -3.75
C LYS A 818 37.33 8.29 -3.93
N ASP A 819 38.28 9.09 -4.40
CA ASP A 819 39.66 8.63 -4.63
C ASP A 819 40.43 8.41 -3.31
N GLU A 820 40.16 9.20 -2.28
CA GLU A 820 40.72 9.00 -0.93
C GLU A 820 40.14 7.76 -0.26
N LEU A 821 38.83 7.55 -0.38
CA LEU A 821 38.17 6.33 0.10
C LEU A 821 38.70 5.08 -0.61
N LEU A 822 38.87 5.12 -1.94
CA LEU A 822 39.44 3.99 -2.69
C LEU A 822 40.86 3.63 -2.27
N LYS A 823 41.68 4.63 -1.92
CA LYS A 823 43.04 4.40 -1.38
C LYS A 823 43.02 3.84 0.04
N ALA A 824 42.04 4.21 0.85
CA ALA A 824 41.88 3.70 2.22
C ALA A 824 41.43 2.24 2.25
N TYR A 825 40.59 1.84 1.30
CA TYR A 825 40.12 0.46 1.12
C TYR A 825 41.10 -0.47 0.40
N ASP A 826 42.22 0.04 -0.12
CA ASP A 826 43.24 -0.79 -0.77
C ASP A 826 44.10 -1.52 0.29
N PRO A 827 43.98 -2.85 0.42
CA PRO A 827 44.71 -3.62 1.43
C PRO A 827 46.23 -3.66 1.16
N MET A 828 46.70 -3.21 -0.01
CA MET A 828 48.12 -3.13 -0.36
C MET A 828 48.70 -1.72 -0.19
N ASN A 829 47.93 -0.75 0.31
CA ASN A 829 48.40 0.61 0.47
C ASN A 829 49.46 0.73 1.59
N ARG A 830 50.73 0.76 1.18
CA ARG A 830 51.90 0.87 2.07
C ARG A 830 51.87 2.10 2.99
N VAL A 831 51.35 3.23 2.51
CA VAL A 831 51.31 4.48 3.29
C VAL A 831 50.29 4.36 4.42
N HIS A 832 49.12 3.80 4.11
CA HIS A 832 48.06 3.57 5.10
C HIS A 832 48.53 2.59 6.18
N ILE A 833 49.09 1.43 5.78
CA ILE A 833 49.60 0.42 6.71
C ILE A 833 50.73 0.99 7.59
N SER A 834 51.63 1.79 7.02
CA SER A 834 52.71 2.44 7.77
C SER A 834 52.18 3.42 8.83
N ASN A 835 51.14 4.19 8.51
CA ASN A 835 50.48 5.07 9.47
C ASN A 835 49.78 4.29 10.60
N GLN A 836 49.14 3.16 10.27
CA GLN A 836 48.50 2.29 11.28
C GLN A 836 49.52 1.63 12.21
N ILE A 837 50.64 1.14 11.66
CA ILE A 837 51.76 0.61 12.45
C ILE A 837 52.33 1.69 13.37
N LYS A 838 52.49 2.93 12.89
CA LYS A 838 52.98 4.02 13.73
C LYS A 838 52.11 4.24 14.98
N LYS A 839 50.79 4.18 14.86
CA LYS A 839 49.86 4.30 16.00
C LYS A 839 49.88 3.08 16.92
N LEU A 840 50.06 1.90 16.35
CA LEU A 840 50.23 0.67 17.13
C LEU A 840 51.46 0.80 18.05
N TYR A 841 52.57 1.32 17.51
CA TYR A 841 53.76 1.65 18.32
C TYR A 841 53.43 2.70 19.38
N GLU A 842 52.69 3.78 19.06
CA GLU A 842 52.29 4.79 20.06
C GLU A 842 51.44 4.23 21.22
N LYS A 843 50.74 3.10 21.01
CA LYS A 843 49.90 2.44 22.03
C LYS A 843 50.63 1.36 22.84
N VAL A 844 51.61 0.68 22.23
CA VAL A 844 52.28 -0.52 22.77
C VAL A 844 53.68 -0.23 23.32
N ASP A 845 54.36 0.78 22.76
CA ASP A 845 55.72 1.16 23.16
C ASP A 845 55.70 1.85 24.54
N ASP A 846 56.11 1.11 25.58
CA ASP A 846 56.23 1.61 26.95
C ASP A 846 57.44 2.58 27.10
N SER A 847 58.35 2.61 26.11
CA SER A 847 59.62 3.34 26.11
C SER A 847 59.75 4.26 24.87
N PRO A 848 58.94 5.34 24.75
CA PRO A 848 58.72 6.12 23.52
C PRO A 848 59.95 6.81 22.87
N SER A 849 61.15 6.62 23.42
CA SER A 849 62.42 7.12 22.89
C SER A 849 63.16 6.14 21.98
N ASP A 850 62.84 4.83 21.98
CA ASP A 850 63.62 3.82 21.24
C ASP A 850 62.98 3.37 19.92
N ASN A 851 61.69 3.65 19.68
CA ASN A 851 60.97 3.38 18.42
C ASN A 851 61.01 1.91 17.98
N VAL A 852 61.23 0.98 18.90
CA VAL A 852 61.32 -0.47 18.65
C VAL A 852 60.41 -1.22 19.62
N LEU A 853 59.85 -2.35 19.20
CA LEU A 853 59.05 -3.20 20.09
C LEU A 853 59.84 -4.43 20.52
N THR A 854 59.85 -4.71 21.81
CA THR A 854 60.43 -5.94 22.37
C THR A 854 59.36 -7.01 22.60
N LEU A 855 59.77 -8.28 22.63
CA LEU A 855 58.88 -9.41 22.91
C LEU A 855 58.08 -9.23 24.21
N ASN A 856 58.70 -8.65 25.25
CA ASN A 856 58.04 -8.39 26.53
C ASN A 856 56.95 -7.32 26.43
N GLU A 857 57.11 -6.30 25.59
CA GLU A 857 56.10 -5.25 25.38
C GLU A 857 54.91 -5.80 24.59
N ILE A 858 55.18 -6.61 23.58
CA ILE A 858 54.13 -7.28 22.77
C ILE A 858 53.32 -8.27 23.63
N GLN A 859 53.98 -9.02 24.52
CA GLN A 859 53.28 -9.92 25.46
C GLN A 859 52.51 -9.16 26.54
N LYS A 860 53.03 -8.03 27.02
CA LYS A 860 52.37 -7.20 28.04
C LYS A 860 51.10 -6.51 27.52
N HIS A 861 51.11 -6.07 26.26
CA HIS A 861 49.96 -5.47 25.57
C HIS A 861 49.35 -6.44 24.55
N ALA A 862 49.37 -7.75 24.86
CA ALA A 862 48.87 -8.79 23.97
C ALA A 862 47.38 -8.60 23.62
N ASP A 863 46.61 -7.93 24.47
CA ASP A 863 45.23 -7.51 24.25
C ASP A 863 45.08 -6.58 23.04
N VAL A 864 46.01 -5.63 22.85
CA VAL A 864 46.00 -4.73 21.67
C VAL A 864 46.16 -5.50 20.34
N PHE A 865 46.84 -6.65 20.38
CA PHE A 865 47.08 -7.52 19.21
C PHE A 865 46.06 -8.67 19.05
N THR A 866 45.41 -9.10 20.14
CA THR A 866 44.57 -10.32 20.15
C THR A 866 43.10 -10.09 20.50
N ASP A 867 42.77 -8.99 21.19
CA ASP A 867 41.45 -8.78 21.80
C ASP A 867 41.00 -7.33 21.58
N MET A 868 40.24 -7.08 20.50
CA MET A 868 39.37 -5.90 20.46
C MET A 868 37.95 -6.26 20.91
N ARG A 869 37.84 -6.81 22.12
CA ARG A 869 36.56 -6.88 22.84
C ARG A 869 36.20 -5.54 23.50
N ILE A 870 36.39 -4.43 22.78
CA ILE A 870 35.90 -3.09 23.19
C ILE A 870 34.56 -2.76 22.52
N LEU A 871 34.08 -3.57 21.58
CA LEU A 871 32.78 -3.37 20.91
C LEU A 871 32.00 -4.69 20.79
N ASP A 872 31.59 -5.26 21.93
CA ASP A 872 30.44 -6.18 21.94
C ASP A 872 29.61 -5.98 23.23
N THR A 873 28.90 -4.86 23.30
CA THR A 873 27.86 -4.62 24.31
C THR A 873 26.51 -5.22 23.94
N GLU A 874 26.43 -6.16 22.99
CA GLU A 874 25.22 -6.97 22.77
C GLU A 874 25.27 -8.36 23.42
N LYS A 875 26.43 -8.83 23.92
CA LYS A 875 26.54 -10.13 24.61
C LYS A 875 26.94 -10.11 26.08
N ALA A 876 27.45 -9.01 26.62
CA ALA A 876 27.76 -8.94 28.06
C ALA A 876 26.51 -8.78 28.97
N LEU A 877 25.30 -8.61 28.39
CA LEU A 877 24.06 -8.43 29.15
C LEU A 877 23.04 -9.57 29.00
N HIS A 878 23.37 -10.63 28.27
CA HIS A 878 22.49 -11.80 28.13
C HIS A 878 22.93 -13.04 28.93
N ASP A 879 24.08 -13.00 29.63
CA ASP A 879 24.53 -14.11 30.49
C ASP A 879 24.51 -13.81 32.01
N GLU A 880 23.94 -12.68 32.45
CA GLU A 880 23.69 -12.39 33.89
C GLU A 880 22.26 -11.89 34.21
N ILE A 881 21.23 -12.47 33.57
CA ILE A 881 19.84 -12.45 34.08
C ILE A 881 19.21 -13.84 34.03
#